data_AF-A0A9P3FDV1-F1
#
_entry.id   AF-A0A9P3FDV1-F1
#
_cell.length_a   1.000
_cell.length_b   1.000
_cell.length_c   1.000
_cell.angle_alpha   90.00
_cell.angle_beta   90.00
_cell.angle_gamma   90.00
#
_symmetry.space_group_name_H-M   'P 1'
#
loop_
_entity.id
_entity.type
_entity.pdbx_description
1 polymer ?
#
loop_
_entity_poly.entity_id
_entity_poly.type
_entity_poly.pdbx_seq_one_letter_code
_entity_poly.pdbx_strand_id
1 'polypeptide(L)'
;MTTSMLASGKANVYGGLKKLTVSQCGRVYSNSTTPPPPPPTANGKHAARADDAAKQRELVMNVLTANATKRDAKQYLARFEQSARTRAYLGPSNAAPKDDSHGSRHRNRQTEDHNGVNLGGLYTPARAIANTPQFTVQNAFREQQVQEPQQELHVALACLKAPEAIDDFTLDGLARTISQLVKLDMAMILVLDINPSNVQAEDHAEQLADTKTMRRVLAQQADRLCDAIDRHNPEGARSVPNALETYEDHWEQGIDTMELQVAMPNLIMDPLSRGMVPIVSPLAYNTSGQLVEVAAADIMAALTKYLTGKEKPVDPDAAHNYGDVSLDRIVVLDAVGGIPSKHRGHGAHVFINLDQEYDLVESELAEYAEEARQDETNSRGPAFYDQHRDNLELVRRCLHILPSSSSGLIVSPHEAASSSAATDAAPSPLGATGTRRQKNPLIHNLLTNKPVISSSLPAARLAPKEHDSDEGPLTEASTVLRKGMPLSVIPSVGRTRGWQKPSVGRTPLQLEKDPRVDLPRLVHLIENSFRRKLNVKHYLQRVNSHVAGIIVAGQYEGGAILTWEMPPGVNDPQRLVPYLDKFAVLQSSQGSSGVADIVFQAMVRSCFPNGVCWRSRTDNPVNKWYFERAAGSWQIPDSNWTMFWTGEGVIENEQKWNDYVAVCSSIQASWAPDGKKDD
;
A
#
# COMPACT_ATOMS: atom_id res chain seq x y z
N MET A 1 -0.84 10.11 79.13
CA MET A 1 -0.36 9.04 78.22
C MET A 1 -1.09 9.26 76.91
N THR A 2 -0.47 9.49 75.74
CA THR A 2 0.95 9.67 75.34
C THR A 2 0.92 10.58 74.09
N THR A 3 1.56 11.76 74.05
CA THR A 3 2.95 12.00 73.58
C THR A 3 3.28 11.30 72.24
N SER A 4 3.79 11.95 71.19
CA SER A 4 4.22 13.35 70.92
C SER A 4 4.37 13.53 69.38
N MET A 5 4.54 14.70 68.75
CA MET A 5 4.76 16.09 69.21
C MET A 5 4.25 17.10 68.15
N LEU A 6 4.47 18.42 68.37
CA LEU A 6 4.28 19.50 67.38
C LEU A 6 5.40 20.54 67.52
N ALA A 7 5.78 21.19 66.42
CA ALA A 7 6.65 22.37 66.43
C ALA A 7 6.30 23.32 65.26
N SER A 8 5.85 24.53 65.58
CA SER A 8 5.54 25.59 64.62
C SER A 8 6.42 26.81 64.87
N GLY A 9 6.91 27.46 63.81
CA GLY A 9 7.68 28.71 63.90
C GLY A 9 7.37 29.63 62.72
N LYS A 10 6.77 30.79 62.99
CA LYS A 10 6.50 31.85 61.99
C LYS A 10 7.48 33.00 62.18
N ALA A 11 7.96 33.58 61.08
CA ALA A 11 8.41 34.97 61.03
C ALA A 11 8.15 35.55 59.63
N ASN A 12 7.53 36.73 59.56
CA ASN A 12 7.45 37.54 58.34
C ASN A 12 8.70 38.45 58.24
N VAL A 13 8.93 39.06 57.08
CA VAL A 13 9.03 40.54 56.89
C VAL A 13 9.54 40.89 55.48
N TYR A 14 8.70 41.62 54.71
CA TYR A 14 8.99 42.61 53.63
C TYR A 14 10.03 42.29 52.52
N GLY A 15 9.93 42.81 51.29
CA GLY A 15 8.95 43.69 50.65
C GLY A 15 9.33 43.88 49.16
N GLY A 16 8.42 44.38 48.32
CA GLY A 16 8.62 44.43 46.85
C GLY A 16 8.47 45.80 46.20
N LEU A 17 8.48 45.82 44.85
CA LEU A 17 8.31 46.97 43.92
C LEU A 17 9.52 47.93 43.88
N LYS A 18 10.02 48.43 42.73
CA LYS A 18 9.33 48.81 41.48
C LYS A 18 10.29 48.95 40.26
N LYS A 19 9.67 49.14 39.08
CA LYS A 19 10.22 49.50 37.75
C LYS A 19 11.35 50.56 37.72
N LEU A 20 12.15 50.53 36.63
CA LEU A 20 12.66 51.73 35.96
C LEU A 20 12.89 51.48 34.44
N THR A 21 13.29 52.51 33.67
CA THR A 21 12.95 52.62 32.24
C THR A 21 14.06 53.28 31.39
N VAL A 22 14.23 52.83 30.13
CA VAL A 22 14.73 53.54 28.91
C VAL A 22 15.74 54.69 29.06
N SER A 23 16.96 54.58 28.46
CA SER A 23 17.33 55.28 27.20
C SER A 23 18.83 55.15 26.78
N GLN A 24 19.08 55.54 25.52
CA GLN A 24 20.30 55.88 24.74
C GLN A 24 21.62 56.19 25.51
N CYS A 25 22.86 56.07 24.97
CA CYS A 25 23.37 56.45 23.63
C CYS A 25 24.84 55.97 23.41
N GLY A 26 25.38 56.01 22.18
CA GLY A 26 26.84 55.93 21.93
C GLY A 26 27.26 55.42 20.54
N ARG A 27 27.99 56.23 19.75
CA ARG A 27 28.53 55.89 18.41
C ARG A 27 30.06 56.00 18.36
N VAL A 28 30.71 55.14 17.58
CA VAL A 28 32.05 55.35 16.99
C VAL A 28 32.01 54.83 15.53
N TYR A 29 32.77 55.44 14.61
CA TYR A 29 32.80 55.14 13.17
C TYR A 29 34.20 54.72 12.68
N SER A 30 34.27 53.91 11.62
CA SER A 30 35.34 53.90 10.61
C SER A 30 34.89 53.20 9.31
N ASN A 31 35.40 53.65 8.16
CA ASN A 31 35.16 53.13 6.80
C ASN A 31 36.21 52.04 6.44
N SER A 32 36.14 51.22 5.38
CA SER A 32 35.05 50.66 4.54
C SER A 32 35.59 49.31 3.94
N THR A 33 35.44 48.78 2.71
CA THR A 33 34.88 49.16 1.38
C THR A 33 34.55 47.87 0.58
N THR A 34 33.73 47.92 -0.48
CA THR A 34 33.44 46.78 -1.38
C THR A 34 33.37 47.16 -2.88
N PRO A 35 33.73 46.24 -3.79
CA PRO A 35 33.28 46.24 -5.20
C PRO A 35 32.17 45.18 -5.47
N PRO A 36 31.50 45.21 -6.65
CA PRO A 36 30.24 44.49 -6.92
C PRO A 36 30.37 43.09 -7.59
N PRO A 37 29.26 42.29 -7.68
CA PRO A 37 29.29 40.91 -8.17
C PRO A 37 29.00 40.72 -9.68
N PRO A 38 29.35 39.55 -10.27
CA PRO A 38 28.96 39.15 -11.62
C PRO A 38 27.74 38.19 -11.67
N PRO A 39 26.82 38.34 -12.64
CA PRO A 39 25.79 37.35 -13.00
C PRO A 39 26.16 36.62 -14.32
N PRO A 40 25.30 35.80 -14.96
CA PRO A 40 25.03 34.42 -14.54
C PRO A 40 25.23 33.38 -15.66
N THR A 41 25.58 32.14 -15.31
CA THR A 41 25.33 30.93 -16.14
C THR A 41 24.89 29.80 -15.19
N ALA A 42 23.77 29.10 -15.39
CA ALA A 42 23.31 28.37 -16.59
C ALA A 42 24.04 27.04 -16.82
N ASN A 43 24.01 26.14 -15.83
CA ASN A 43 23.87 24.68 -16.04
C ASN A 43 23.62 23.96 -14.71
N GLY A 44 22.38 23.53 -14.48
CA GLY A 44 21.99 22.73 -13.31
C GLY A 44 22.50 21.28 -13.41
N LYS A 45 23.78 21.07 -13.09
CA LYS A 45 24.31 19.74 -12.74
C LYS A 45 24.86 19.81 -11.32
N HIS A 46 24.02 19.46 -10.35
CA HIS A 46 24.50 19.16 -9.01
C HIS A 46 25.56 18.05 -9.13
N ALA A 47 26.73 18.27 -8.55
CA ALA A 47 27.81 17.30 -8.63
C ALA A 47 27.33 15.99 -8.00
N ALA A 48 27.34 14.90 -8.77
CA ALA A 48 26.82 13.61 -8.35
C ALA A 48 27.51 13.15 -7.05
N ARG A 49 26.83 13.32 -5.92
CA ARG A 49 27.30 12.83 -4.63
C ARG A 49 27.39 11.31 -4.75
N ALA A 50 28.60 10.77 -4.59
CA ALA A 50 28.84 9.34 -4.66
C ALA A 50 27.84 8.61 -3.76
N ASP A 51 27.15 7.60 -4.30
CA ASP A 51 25.98 7.04 -3.63
C ASP A 51 26.37 6.44 -2.28
N ASP A 52 25.87 7.08 -1.21
CA ASP A 52 26.50 6.95 0.10
C ASP A 52 26.33 5.52 0.63
N ALA A 53 27.46 4.89 0.98
CA ALA A 53 27.48 3.55 1.56
C ALA A 53 26.67 3.47 2.86
N ALA A 54 26.44 4.58 3.58
CA ALA A 54 25.49 4.64 4.68
C ALA A 54 24.04 4.49 4.17
N LYS A 55 23.61 5.29 3.20
CA LYS A 55 22.26 5.23 2.58
C LYS A 55 21.97 3.87 1.94
N GLN A 56 22.96 3.24 1.29
CA GLN A 56 22.81 1.90 0.74
C GLN A 56 22.64 0.82 1.81
N ARG A 57 23.39 0.90 2.93
CA ARG A 57 23.20 0.01 4.08
C ARG A 57 21.84 0.22 4.74
N GLU A 58 21.39 1.47 4.86
CA GLU A 58 20.09 1.81 5.43
C GLU A 58 18.95 1.18 4.61
N LEU A 59 18.96 1.36 3.27
CA LEU A 59 17.99 0.73 2.37
C LEU A 59 17.96 -0.80 2.51
N VAL A 60 19.13 -1.46 2.53
CA VAL A 60 19.23 -2.91 2.75
C VAL A 60 18.68 -3.30 4.14
N MET A 61 18.97 -2.52 5.18
CA MET A 61 18.43 -2.76 6.51
C MET A 61 16.91 -2.57 6.57
N ASN A 62 16.34 -1.58 5.89
CA ASN A 62 14.89 -1.33 5.82
C ASN A 62 14.17 -2.45 5.04
N VAL A 63 14.78 -2.95 3.96
CA VAL A 63 14.30 -4.15 3.23
C VAL A 63 14.33 -5.41 4.10
N LEU A 64 15.35 -5.57 4.96
CA LEU A 64 15.47 -6.70 5.88
C LEU A 64 14.49 -6.60 7.08
N THR A 65 14.36 -5.43 7.71
CA THR A 65 13.46 -5.20 8.86
C THR A 65 11.98 -5.18 8.47
N ALA A 66 11.65 -5.06 7.18
CA ALA A 66 10.31 -5.31 6.68
C ALA A 66 9.78 -6.71 7.08
N ASN A 67 10.65 -7.68 7.38
CA ASN A 67 10.30 -9.11 7.54
C ASN A 67 9.61 -9.69 6.30
N ALA A 68 9.93 -9.18 5.11
CA ALA A 68 9.48 -9.77 3.85
C ALA A 68 9.92 -11.24 3.81
N THR A 69 8.98 -12.16 3.64
CA THR A 69 9.33 -13.58 3.55
C THR A 69 10.17 -13.83 2.29
N LYS A 70 10.91 -14.95 2.23
CA LYS A 70 11.62 -15.38 1.00
C LYS A 70 10.69 -15.42 -0.22
N ARG A 71 9.38 -15.60 -0.01
CA ARG A 71 8.34 -15.53 -1.04
C ARG A 71 8.03 -14.09 -1.43
N ASP A 72 7.73 -13.22 -0.46
CA ASP A 72 7.42 -11.79 -0.73
C ASP A 72 8.58 -11.12 -1.48
N ALA A 73 9.81 -11.29 -0.98
CA ALA A 73 11.02 -10.80 -1.63
C ALA A 73 11.21 -11.38 -3.05
N LYS A 74 10.92 -12.67 -3.28
CA LYS A 74 10.97 -13.24 -4.64
C LYS A 74 9.87 -12.67 -5.55
N GLN A 75 8.66 -12.45 -5.05
CA GLN A 75 7.56 -11.87 -5.82
C GLN A 75 7.87 -10.40 -6.20
N TYR A 76 8.53 -9.66 -5.32
CA TYR A 76 9.02 -8.31 -5.61
C TYR A 76 10.16 -8.33 -6.63
N LEU A 77 11.22 -9.13 -6.38
CA LEU A 77 12.39 -9.22 -7.26
C LEU A 77 12.09 -9.83 -8.64
N ALA A 78 10.98 -10.56 -8.81
CA ALA A 78 10.57 -11.08 -10.12
C ALA A 78 10.31 -9.96 -11.14
N ARG A 79 9.87 -8.77 -10.70
CA ARG A 79 9.70 -7.56 -11.53
C ARG A 79 11.04 -7.14 -12.17
N PHE A 80 12.08 -7.09 -11.34
CA PHE A 80 13.46 -6.77 -11.74
C PHE A 80 14.08 -7.87 -12.62
N GLU A 81 13.71 -9.15 -12.42
CA GLU A 81 14.16 -10.23 -13.31
C GLU A 81 13.59 -10.08 -14.74
N GLN A 82 12.42 -9.44 -14.93
CA GLN A 82 11.90 -9.15 -16.27
C GLN A 82 12.74 -8.06 -16.95
N SER A 83 12.93 -6.90 -16.29
CA SER A 83 13.73 -5.79 -16.86
C SER A 83 15.20 -6.15 -17.10
N ALA A 84 15.81 -6.95 -16.21
CA ALA A 84 17.18 -7.45 -16.39
C ALA A 84 17.32 -8.39 -17.60
N ARG A 85 16.32 -9.25 -17.86
CA ARG A 85 16.35 -10.16 -19.02
C ARG A 85 16.19 -9.43 -20.34
N THR A 86 15.35 -8.38 -20.41
CA THR A 86 15.24 -7.52 -21.60
C THR A 86 16.60 -6.92 -21.98
N ARG A 87 17.33 -6.37 -21.00
CA ARG A 87 18.69 -5.84 -21.23
C ARG A 87 19.70 -6.93 -21.66
N ALA A 88 19.59 -8.13 -21.11
CA ALA A 88 20.47 -9.24 -21.45
C ALA A 88 20.27 -9.77 -22.89
N TYR A 89 19.04 -9.70 -23.43
CA TYR A 89 18.75 -10.12 -24.82
C TYR A 89 19.24 -9.12 -25.88
N LEU A 90 19.35 -7.82 -25.54
CA LEU A 90 19.83 -6.78 -26.45
C LEU A 90 21.37 -6.73 -26.55
N GLY A 91 22.07 -7.21 -25.51
CA GLY A 91 23.53 -7.24 -25.45
C GLY A 91 24.19 -5.86 -25.26
N PRO A 92 25.52 -5.81 -25.04
CA PRO A 92 26.25 -4.56 -24.98
C PRO A 92 26.42 -3.99 -26.39
N SER A 93 25.87 -2.80 -26.65
CA SER A 93 26.12 -2.07 -27.88
C SER A 93 27.59 -1.64 -27.96
N ASN A 94 28.33 -2.17 -28.94
CA ASN A 94 29.76 -1.89 -29.14
C ASN A 94 30.00 -0.49 -29.75
N ALA A 95 29.57 0.56 -29.04
CA ALA A 95 29.85 1.96 -29.33
C ALA A 95 31.16 2.40 -28.65
N ALA A 96 32.28 1.77 -28.99
CA ALA A 96 33.60 2.21 -28.53
C ALA A 96 33.96 3.56 -29.20
N PRO A 97 34.34 4.60 -28.44
CA PRO A 97 34.76 5.86 -29.03
C PRO A 97 36.10 5.68 -29.75
N LYS A 98 36.14 6.02 -31.05
CA LYS A 98 37.39 6.08 -31.81
C LYS A 98 38.06 7.44 -31.61
N ASP A 99 39.19 7.42 -30.91
CA ASP A 99 40.08 8.57 -30.73
C ASP A 99 41.13 8.61 -31.84
N ASP A 100 40.73 9.03 -33.05
CA ASP A 100 41.60 9.08 -34.23
C ASP A 100 42.45 10.36 -34.24
N SER A 101 43.52 10.37 -33.45
CA SER A 101 44.50 11.46 -33.37
C SER A 101 45.83 11.14 -34.04
N HIS A 102 45.98 11.41 -35.35
CA HIS A 102 47.30 11.66 -35.95
C HIS A 102 47.26 12.51 -37.23
N GLY A 103 48.05 13.59 -37.24
CA GLY A 103 47.91 14.68 -38.20
C GLY A 103 48.61 14.53 -39.55
N SER A 104 48.21 15.47 -40.42
CA SER A 104 49.08 16.21 -41.34
C SER A 104 49.48 15.55 -42.69
N ARG A 105 48.88 16.03 -43.81
CA ARG A 105 49.51 17.05 -44.69
C ARG A 105 48.71 17.40 -45.97
N HIS A 106 48.63 18.71 -46.23
CA HIS A 106 48.63 19.43 -47.53
C HIS A 106 47.68 19.13 -48.71
N ARG A 107 47.20 20.27 -49.28
CA ARG A 107 46.96 20.59 -50.71
C ARG A 107 45.68 20.09 -51.42
N ASN A 108 44.64 20.94 -51.32
CA ASN A 108 44.21 21.83 -52.41
C ASN A 108 44.19 21.30 -53.86
N ARG A 109 42.98 21.04 -54.41
CA ARG A 109 42.48 21.73 -55.64
C ARG A 109 41.01 21.41 -56.00
N GLN A 110 40.32 22.43 -56.55
CA GLN A 110 39.31 22.44 -57.65
C GLN A 110 38.20 21.36 -57.65
N THR A 111 36.90 21.71 -57.49
CA THR A 111 35.94 22.37 -58.42
C THR A 111 35.41 21.54 -59.59
N GLU A 112 34.14 21.83 -59.93
CA GLU A 112 33.45 21.59 -61.22
C GLU A 112 32.95 20.16 -61.58
N ASP A 113 31.64 19.99 -61.38
CA ASP A 113 30.61 19.84 -62.44
C ASP A 113 30.15 18.51 -63.08
N HIS A 114 28.81 18.48 -63.24
CA HIS A 114 28.00 17.99 -64.36
C HIS A 114 27.70 16.47 -64.56
N ASN A 115 26.41 16.15 -64.37
CA ASN A 115 25.51 15.55 -65.37
C ASN A 115 26.11 14.72 -66.53
N GLY A 116 25.80 13.42 -66.62
CA GLY A 116 26.08 12.64 -67.84
C GLY A 116 25.61 11.19 -67.89
N VAL A 117 24.39 10.98 -68.42
CA VAL A 117 23.86 9.81 -69.20
C VAL A 117 24.15 8.34 -68.81
N ASN A 118 23.11 7.50 -68.98
CA ASN A 118 23.19 6.04 -68.94
C ASN A 118 24.08 5.45 -70.06
N LEU A 119 24.86 4.41 -69.71
CA LEU A 119 25.46 3.46 -70.67
C LEU A 119 25.05 2.03 -70.29
N GLY A 120 24.26 1.38 -71.15
CA GLY A 120 23.65 0.08 -70.86
C GLY A 120 24.45 -1.14 -71.35
N GLY A 121 24.23 -2.27 -70.68
CA GLY A 121 24.22 -3.61 -71.32
C GLY A 121 25.54 -4.28 -71.72
N LEU A 122 26.70 -3.66 -71.49
CA LEU A 122 27.98 -4.15 -72.07
C LEU A 122 28.73 -5.25 -71.29
N TYR A 123 28.26 -5.66 -70.11
CA TYR A 123 28.85 -6.78 -69.35
C TYR A 123 27.78 -7.76 -68.84
N THR A 124 27.26 -8.60 -69.75
CA THR A 124 26.38 -9.73 -69.40
C THR A 124 27.16 -11.05 -69.45
N PRO A 125 27.32 -11.77 -68.32
CA PRO A 125 27.90 -13.12 -68.32
C PRO A 125 27.06 -14.12 -69.12
N ALA A 126 27.72 -15.13 -69.69
CA ALA A 126 27.09 -16.02 -70.67
C ALA A 126 25.94 -16.89 -70.11
N ARG A 127 24.93 -17.13 -70.97
CA ARG A 127 23.71 -17.91 -70.69
C ARG A 127 23.92 -19.33 -70.11
N ALA A 128 25.13 -19.88 -70.16
CA ALA A 128 25.44 -21.21 -69.60
C ALA A 128 25.40 -21.25 -68.05
N ILE A 129 25.60 -20.13 -67.36
CA ILE A 129 25.66 -20.09 -65.89
C ILE A 129 24.24 -20.14 -65.26
N ALA A 130 23.22 -19.70 -66.00
CA ALA A 130 21.86 -19.50 -65.51
C ALA A 130 21.08 -20.80 -65.15
N ASN A 131 21.53 -21.97 -65.62
CA ASN A 131 20.81 -23.24 -65.48
C ASN A 131 21.36 -24.13 -64.35
N THR A 132 22.03 -23.55 -63.35
CA THR A 132 22.45 -24.28 -62.13
C THR A 132 21.33 -24.13 -61.08
N PRO A 133 20.72 -25.22 -60.57
CA PRO A 133 19.69 -25.13 -59.55
C PRO A 133 20.30 -24.68 -58.22
N GLN A 134 20.17 -23.39 -57.91
CA GLN A 134 20.56 -22.85 -56.61
C GLN A 134 19.55 -23.31 -55.56
N PHE A 135 20.03 -23.96 -54.50
CA PHE A 135 19.24 -24.23 -53.30
C PHE A 135 19.03 -22.93 -52.53
N THR A 136 18.06 -22.13 -52.97
CA THR A 136 17.56 -21.00 -52.19
C THR A 136 16.86 -21.54 -50.95
N VAL A 137 17.57 -21.54 -49.83
CA VAL A 137 16.93 -21.68 -48.51
C VAL A 137 15.93 -20.53 -48.40
N GLN A 138 14.64 -20.85 -48.49
CA GLN A 138 13.57 -19.92 -48.17
C GLN A 138 13.58 -19.70 -46.67
N ASN A 139 14.50 -18.84 -46.22
CA ASN A 139 14.37 -18.12 -44.97
C ASN A 139 13.13 -17.24 -45.11
N ALA A 140 11.97 -17.84 -44.83
CA ALA A 140 10.72 -17.14 -44.61
C ALA A 140 10.82 -16.36 -43.30
N PHE A 141 11.67 -15.33 -43.29
CA PHE A 141 11.58 -14.21 -42.38
C PHE A 141 10.27 -13.49 -42.67
N ARG A 142 9.18 -14.10 -42.18
CA ARG A 142 8.05 -13.33 -41.70
C ARG A 142 8.66 -12.41 -40.64
N GLU A 143 8.79 -11.14 -40.96
CA GLU A 143 9.05 -10.09 -39.98
C GLU A 143 7.83 -9.99 -39.06
N GLN A 144 7.70 -10.97 -38.16
CA GLN A 144 7.12 -10.71 -36.87
C GLN A 144 8.03 -9.66 -36.25
N GLN A 145 7.59 -8.40 -36.26
CA GLN A 145 8.16 -7.38 -35.40
C GLN A 145 8.13 -7.96 -33.99
N VAL A 146 9.30 -8.34 -33.49
CA VAL A 146 9.47 -8.67 -32.08
C VAL A 146 9.33 -7.34 -31.38
N GLN A 147 8.10 -7.03 -30.96
CA GLN A 147 7.85 -5.91 -30.07
C GLN A 147 8.79 -6.09 -28.89
N GLU A 148 9.65 -5.08 -28.66
CA GLU A 148 10.45 -5.05 -27.44
C GLU A 148 9.46 -5.16 -26.26
N PRO A 149 9.70 -6.04 -25.28
CA PRO A 149 8.84 -6.12 -24.11
C PRO A 149 9.01 -4.81 -23.33
N GLN A 150 8.14 -3.84 -23.61
CA GLN A 150 8.11 -2.53 -22.96
C GLN A 150 8.07 -2.75 -21.45
N GLN A 151 9.02 -2.15 -20.73
CA GLN A 151 9.12 -2.32 -19.29
C GLN A 151 7.91 -1.63 -18.64
N GLU A 152 7.10 -2.41 -17.94
CA GLU A 152 5.94 -1.93 -17.17
C GLU A 152 6.40 -0.94 -16.10
N LEU A 153 5.94 0.31 -16.19
CA LEU A 153 6.29 1.37 -15.24
C LEU A 153 5.36 1.26 -14.03
N HIS A 154 5.89 0.75 -12.90
CA HIS A 154 5.15 0.71 -11.64
C HIS A 154 5.11 2.10 -10.99
N VAL A 155 3.89 2.61 -10.77
CA VAL A 155 3.62 3.96 -10.25
C VAL A 155 2.88 3.90 -8.91
N ALA A 156 3.29 4.76 -7.99
CA ALA A 156 2.55 5.16 -6.81
C ALA A 156 2.04 6.60 -6.96
N LEU A 157 0.73 6.81 -6.83
CA LEU A 157 0.12 8.14 -6.81
C LEU A 157 -0.20 8.52 -5.35
N ALA A 158 0.35 9.64 -4.89
CA ALA A 158 0.35 10.01 -3.48
C ALA A 158 -0.17 11.44 -3.25
N CYS A 159 -1.12 11.61 -2.32
CA CYS A 159 -1.59 12.91 -1.85
C CYS A 159 -0.86 13.30 -0.56
N LEU A 160 -0.34 14.54 -0.48
CA LEU A 160 0.28 15.11 0.71
C LEU A 160 -0.58 16.25 1.26
N LYS A 161 -1.23 15.97 2.40
CA LYS A 161 -2.13 16.89 3.11
C LYS A 161 -1.34 17.84 4.03
N ALA A 162 -1.72 19.11 4.04
CA ALA A 162 -1.18 20.18 4.87
C ALA A 162 0.37 20.24 4.91
N PRO A 163 1.09 20.25 3.75
CA PRO A 163 2.55 20.30 3.73
C PRO A 163 3.15 21.51 4.46
N GLU A 164 2.40 22.61 4.55
CA GLU A 164 2.75 23.81 5.33
C GLU A 164 2.84 23.57 6.84
N ALA A 165 2.12 22.56 7.37
CA ALA A 165 2.13 22.20 8.79
C ALA A 165 3.19 21.13 9.15
N ILE A 166 3.88 20.56 8.16
CA ILE A 166 4.94 19.56 8.36
C ILE A 166 6.26 20.28 8.61
N ASP A 167 7.02 19.86 9.62
CA ASP A 167 8.35 20.40 9.94
C ASP A 167 9.46 19.89 9.01
N ASP A 168 10.59 20.60 8.93
CA ASP A 168 11.69 20.25 8.02
C ASP A 168 12.41 18.92 8.33
N PHE A 169 12.35 18.41 9.57
CA PHE A 169 12.95 17.12 9.94
C PHE A 169 12.05 15.96 9.51
N THR A 170 10.74 16.04 9.77
CA THR A 170 9.76 15.10 9.22
C THR A 170 9.76 15.12 7.69
N LEU A 171 9.90 16.30 7.08
CA LEU A 171 9.98 16.45 5.62
C LEU A 171 11.26 15.82 5.02
N ASP A 172 12.43 15.98 5.66
CA ASP A 172 13.67 15.28 5.25
C ASP A 172 13.54 13.76 5.40
N GLY A 173 12.92 13.29 6.48
CA GLY A 173 12.66 11.87 6.71
C GLY A 173 11.69 11.25 5.69
N LEU A 174 10.62 11.98 5.35
CA LEU A 174 9.69 11.59 4.28
C LEU A 174 10.39 11.56 2.91
N ALA A 175 11.22 12.56 2.61
CA ALA A 175 11.97 12.63 1.36
C ALA A 175 13.02 11.50 1.22
N ARG A 176 13.66 11.08 2.33
CA ARG A 176 14.48 9.84 2.37
C ARG A 176 13.65 8.62 2.01
N THR A 177 12.46 8.48 2.60
CA THR A 177 11.54 7.37 2.30
C THR A 177 11.15 7.38 0.82
N ILE A 178 10.76 8.52 0.26
CA ILE A 178 10.41 8.66 -1.17
C ILE A 178 11.59 8.23 -2.07
N SER A 179 12.81 8.70 -1.80
CA SER A 179 14.02 8.24 -2.51
C SER A 179 14.23 6.72 -2.38
N GLN A 180 13.98 6.12 -1.21
CA GLN A 180 14.08 4.67 -1.03
C GLN A 180 13.01 3.89 -1.82
N LEU A 181 11.80 4.43 -1.99
CA LEU A 181 10.77 3.83 -2.85
C LEU A 181 11.16 3.91 -4.34
N VAL A 182 11.66 5.06 -4.80
CA VAL A 182 12.15 5.25 -6.19
C VAL A 182 13.34 4.34 -6.48
N LYS A 183 14.30 4.21 -5.56
CA LYS A 183 15.41 3.25 -5.64
C LYS A 183 14.98 1.77 -5.62
N LEU A 184 13.73 1.48 -5.30
CA LEU A 184 13.09 0.16 -5.36
C LEU A 184 12.18 0.00 -6.60
N ASP A 185 12.40 0.77 -7.67
CA ASP A 185 11.69 0.66 -8.96
C ASP A 185 10.16 0.89 -8.81
N MET A 186 9.81 1.83 -7.91
CA MET A 186 8.45 2.36 -7.74
C MET A 186 8.49 3.87 -7.99
N ALA A 187 8.11 4.29 -9.19
CA ALA A 187 8.03 5.70 -9.55
C ALA A 187 6.88 6.37 -8.77
N MET A 188 7.03 7.64 -8.40
CA MET A 188 6.05 8.33 -7.54
C MET A 188 5.60 9.66 -8.13
N ILE A 189 4.29 9.91 -8.11
CA ILE A 189 3.67 11.21 -8.37
C ILE A 189 3.12 11.73 -7.05
N LEU A 190 3.44 12.97 -6.69
CA LEU A 190 2.90 13.64 -5.50
C LEU A 190 1.88 14.70 -5.92
N VAL A 191 0.75 14.77 -5.23
CA VAL A 191 -0.26 15.85 -5.33
C VAL A 191 -0.25 16.60 -4.00
N LEU A 192 -0.14 17.93 -4.05
CA LEU A 192 -0.23 18.76 -2.84
C LEU A 192 -1.68 19.14 -2.52
N ASP A 193 -2.01 19.19 -1.23
CA ASP A 193 -3.31 19.61 -0.71
C ASP A 193 -3.06 20.49 0.53
N ILE A 194 -3.20 21.82 0.40
CA ILE A 194 -2.88 22.81 1.45
C ILE A 194 -4.14 23.18 2.21
N ASN A 195 -4.06 23.27 3.54
CA ASN A 195 -5.19 23.76 4.33
C ASN A 195 -5.17 25.31 4.37
N PRO A 196 -6.15 26.01 3.77
CA PRO A 196 -6.17 27.48 3.72
C PRO A 196 -6.29 28.11 5.12
N SER A 197 -6.84 27.42 6.12
CA SER A 197 -6.92 27.92 7.49
C SER A 197 -5.55 28.00 8.18
N ASN A 198 -4.61 27.10 7.84
CA ASN A 198 -3.22 27.19 8.33
C ASN A 198 -2.54 28.43 7.76
N VAL A 199 -2.74 28.70 6.47
CA VAL A 199 -2.15 29.84 5.74
C VAL A 199 -2.70 31.18 6.24
N GLN A 200 -3.93 31.21 6.74
CA GLN A 200 -4.56 32.44 7.29
C GLN A 200 -4.08 32.81 8.70
N ALA A 201 -3.32 31.96 9.38
CA ALA A 201 -2.77 32.26 10.71
C ALA A 201 -1.58 33.23 10.70
N GLU A 202 -0.93 33.44 9.55
CA GLU A 202 0.21 34.36 9.40
C GLU A 202 -0.23 35.77 8.94
N ASP A 203 -0.53 36.65 9.90
CA ASP A 203 -0.57 38.13 9.81
C ASP A 203 -1.40 38.82 8.67
N HIS A 204 -2.16 38.09 7.85
CA HIS A 204 -2.84 38.63 6.65
C HIS A 204 -4.35 38.34 6.59
N ALA A 205 -5.01 38.33 7.75
CA ALA A 205 -6.36 37.77 7.98
C ALA A 205 -7.59 38.54 7.42
N GLU A 206 -7.44 39.56 6.56
CA GLU A 206 -8.56 40.43 6.13
C GLU A 206 -8.97 40.37 4.65
N GLN A 207 -8.39 39.49 3.82
CA GLN A 207 -8.81 39.33 2.41
C GLN A 207 -8.97 37.85 2.02
N LEU A 208 -10.16 37.51 1.49
CA LEU A 208 -10.45 36.19 0.93
C LEU A 208 -9.55 35.89 -0.26
N ALA A 209 -8.73 34.85 -0.13
CA ALA A 209 -8.13 34.05 -1.20
C ALA A 209 -7.80 34.78 -2.51
N ASP A 210 -6.81 35.68 -2.50
CA ASP A 210 -6.13 36.04 -3.75
C ASP A 210 -5.46 34.77 -4.32
N THR A 211 -5.93 34.30 -5.48
CA THR A 211 -5.40 33.12 -6.19
C THR A 211 -3.89 33.21 -6.41
N LYS A 212 -3.34 34.42 -6.53
CA LYS A 212 -1.89 34.67 -6.64
C LYS A 212 -1.15 34.41 -5.33
N THR A 213 -1.79 34.66 -4.17
CA THR A 213 -1.25 34.31 -2.85
C THR A 213 -1.30 32.80 -2.63
N MET A 214 -2.42 32.14 -2.95
CA MET A 214 -2.50 30.67 -2.92
C MET A 214 -1.44 30.03 -3.83
N ARG A 215 -1.32 30.49 -5.09
CA ARG A 215 -0.28 30.04 -6.03
C ARG A 215 1.14 30.27 -5.51
N ARG A 216 1.39 31.36 -4.78
CA ARG A 216 2.71 31.64 -4.16
C ARG A 216 3.03 30.62 -3.07
N VAL A 217 2.08 30.35 -2.16
CA VAL A 217 2.28 29.39 -1.06
C VAL A 217 2.44 27.97 -1.61
N LEU A 218 1.64 27.59 -2.61
CA LEU A 218 1.78 26.31 -3.31
C LEU A 218 3.14 26.15 -3.99
N ALA A 219 3.64 27.18 -4.67
CA ALA A 219 4.99 27.16 -5.23
C ALA A 219 6.05 27.02 -4.12
N GLN A 220 5.94 27.77 -3.02
CA GLN A 220 6.87 27.69 -1.89
C GLN A 220 6.92 26.30 -1.25
N GLN A 221 5.78 25.63 -1.04
CA GLN A 221 5.76 24.26 -0.50
C GLN A 221 6.22 23.22 -1.53
N ALA A 222 5.93 23.40 -2.82
CA ALA A 222 6.44 22.54 -3.89
C ALA A 222 7.97 22.63 -4.03
N ASP A 223 8.53 23.83 -3.99
CA ASP A 223 9.99 24.07 -4.05
C ASP A 223 10.68 23.51 -2.80
N ARG A 224 10.11 23.74 -1.59
CA ARG A 224 10.59 23.16 -0.33
C ARG A 224 10.60 21.63 -0.33
N LEU A 225 9.61 20.99 -0.97
CA LEU A 225 9.55 19.54 -1.16
C LEU A 225 10.52 19.05 -2.25
N CYS A 226 10.78 19.84 -3.31
CA CYS A 226 11.85 19.56 -4.26
C CYS A 226 13.22 19.55 -3.55
N ASP A 227 13.54 20.62 -2.83
CA ASP A 227 14.78 20.73 -2.03
C ASP A 227 14.93 19.60 -1.00
N ALA A 228 13.83 19.03 -0.50
CA ALA A 228 13.84 17.85 0.36
C ALA A 228 14.17 16.57 -0.41
N ILE A 229 13.55 16.33 -1.56
CA ILE A 229 13.77 15.11 -2.36
C ILE A 229 15.17 15.14 -3.02
N ASP A 230 15.63 16.27 -3.52
CA ASP A 230 16.94 16.44 -4.19
C ASP A 230 18.15 16.17 -3.26
N ARG A 231 17.96 16.28 -1.93
CA ARG A 231 18.96 15.84 -0.94
C ARG A 231 19.20 14.32 -0.95
N HIS A 232 18.26 13.54 -1.49
CA HIS A 232 18.22 12.08 -1.35
C HIS A 232 17.96 11.29 -2.63
N ASN A 233 17.25 11.82 -3.62
CA ASN A 233 17.09 11.22 -4.96
C ASN A 233 18.11 11.84 -5.93
N PRO A 234 19.02 11.07 -6.58
CA PRO A 234 19.99 11.65 -7.52
C PRO A 234 19.35 12.25 -8.78
N GLU A 235 18.17 11.78 -9.18
CA GLU A 235 17.39 12.34 -10.31
C GLU A 235 16.51 13.53 -9.87
N GLY A 236 16.30 13.71 -8.56
CA GLY A 236 15.57 14.82 -7.97
C GLY A 236 14.04 14.76 -8.04
N ALA A 237 13.40 15.91 -7.91
CA ALA A 237 11.97 16.14 -8.05
C ALA A 237 11.68 17.34 -8.98
N ARG A 238 10.41 17.52 -9.34
CA ARG A 238 10.00 18.62 -10.21
C ARG A 238 8.60 19.15 -9.86
N SER A 239 8.50 20.45 -9.58
CA SER A 239 7.23 21.16 -9.48
C SER A 239 6.49 21.21 -10.82
N VAL A 240 5.20 20.84 -10.81
CA VAL A 240 4.30 20.76 -11.97
C VAL A 240 3.02 21.57 -11.68
N PRO A 241 3.03 22.90 -11.88
CA PRO A 241 1.93 23.78 -11.48
C PRO A 241 0.81 23.94 -12.53
N ASN A 242 0.99 23.43 -13.76
CA ASN A 242 0.16 23.77 -14.93
C ASN A 242 -0.28 22.53 -15.76
N ALA A 243 -0.30 21.31 -15.22
CA ALA A 243 -0.57 20.10 -16.03
C ALA A 243 -2.05 19.77 -16.24
N LEU A 244 -2.95 20.50 -15.59
CA LEU A 244 -4.37 20.17 -15.46
C LEU A 244 -5.26 21.24 -16.11
N GLU A 245 -6.34 20.81 -16.74
CA GLU A 245 -7.41 21.68 -17.25
C GLU A 245 -8.77 21.20 -16.79
N THR A 246 -9.73 22.13 -16.70
CA THR A 246 -11.13 21.84 -16.39
C THR A 246 -12.06 22.28 -17.51
N TYR A 247 -13.05 21.43 -17.81
CA TYR A 247 -14.09 21.70 -18.80
C TYR A 247 -15.48 21.53 -18.18
N GLU A 248 -16.44 22.30 -18.71
CA GLU A 248 -17.85 22.12 -18.44
C GLU A 248 -18.34 20.94 -19.30
N ASP A 249 -18.70 19.80 -18.68
CA ASP A 249 -19.28 18.69 -19.44
C ASP A 249 -20.78 18.94 -19.66
N HIS A 250 -21.19 18.96 -20.93
CA HIS A 250 -22.50 19.41 -21.34
C HIS A 250 -23.47 18.22 -21.54
N TRP A 251 -24.08 17.83 -20.42
CA TRP A 251 -25.30 17.04 -20.22
C TRP A 251 -25.12 15.55 -19.83
N GLU A 252 -25.19 15.28 -18.52
CA GLU A 252 -26.17 14.31 -18.01
C GLU A 252 -26.99 14.91 -16.86
N GLN A 253 -28.29 14.61 -16.82
CA GLN A 253 -29.24 14.92 -15.72
C GLN A 253 -29.50 16.41 -15.36
N GLY A 254 -28.81 17.39 -15.96
CA GLY A 254 -29.16 18.81 -15.85
C GLY A 254 -28.51 19.55 -14.68
N ILE A 255 -27.31 19.09 -14.27
CA ILE A 255 -26.38 19.83 -13.42
C ILE A 255 -25.12 20.03 -14.27
N ASP A 256 -24.57 21.24 -14.33
CA ASP A 256 -23.29 21.48 -15.01
C ASP A 256 -22.16 20.85 -14.18
N THR A 257 -21.61 19.74 -14.66
CA THR A 257 -20.50 19.03 -14.02
C THR A 257 -19.17 19.47 -14.61
N MET A 258 -18.31 20.07 -13.79
CA MET A 258 -16.96 20.44 -14.18
C MET A 258 -16.04 19.21 -14.08
N GLU A 259 -15.61 18.66 -15.23
CA GLU A 259 -14.66 17.55 -15.27
C GLU A 259 -13.21 18.07 -15.41
N LEU A 260 -12.27 17.30 -14.85
CA LEU A 260 -10.84 17.61 -14.76
C LEU A 260 -10.05 16.62 -15.60
N GLN A 261 -9.15 17.12 -16.46
CA GLN A 261 -8.29 16.33 -17.34
C GLN A 261 -6.80 16.64 -17.18
N VAL A 262 -5.95 15.67 -17.57
CA VAL A 262 -4.50 15.85 -17.66
C VAL A 262 -4.12 16.41 -19.04
N ALA A 263 -4.23 17.72 -19.21
CA ALA A 263 -4.03 18.39 -20.50
C ALA A 263 -2.57 18.41 -21.01
N MET A 264 -1.59 18.39 -20.10
CA MET A 264 -0.16 18.31 -20.46
C MET A 264 0.54 17.14 -19.76
N PRO A 265 0.27 15.88 -20.18
CA PRO A 265 0.81 14.70 -19.50
C PRO A 265 2.32 14.59 -19.53
N ASN A 266 2.97 15.14 -20.57
CA ASN A 266 4.43 15.16 -20.67
C ASN A 266 5.10 15.86 -19.48
N LEU A 267 4.47 16.88 -18.88
CA LEU A 267 4.99 17.55 -17.69
C LEU A 267 5.08 16.62 -16.46
N ILE A 268 4.33 15.52 -16.45
CA ILE A 268 4.32 14.49 -15.40
C ILE A 268 5.14 13.26 -15.85
N MET A 269 4.89 12.77 -17.06
CA MET A 269 5.46 11.51 -17.57
C MET A 269 6.92 11.62 -18.01
N ASP A 270 7.38 12.76 -18.55
CA ASP A 270 8.82 12.94 -18.86
C ASP A 270 9.69 12.92 -17.60
N PRO A 271 9.32 13.58 -16.48
CA PRO A 271 10.01 13.38 -15.20
C PRO A 271 9.91 11.94 -14.68
N LEU A 272 8.69 11.39 -14.62
CA LEU A 272 8.42 10.09 -13.99
C LEU A 272 9.21 8.94 -14.64
N SER A 273 9.26 8.91 -15.98
CA SER A 273 10.03 7.92 -16.76
C SER A 273 11.55 8.04 -16.61
N ARG A 274 12.05 9.13 -16.01
CA ARG A 274 13.47 9.36 -15.71
C ARG A 274 13.82 9.17 -14.24
N GLY A 275 12.85 8.78 -13.39
CA GLY A 275 13.06 8.62 -11.95
C GLY A 275 13.00 9.94 -11.14
N MET A 276 12.62 11.06 -11.77
CA MET A 276 12.22 12.26 -11.03
C MET A 276 10.84 12.04 -10.39
N VAL A 277 10.61 12.71 -9.26
CA VAL A 277 9.30 12.77 -8.60
C VAL A 277 8.55 14.04 -9.04
N PRO A 278 7.56 13.97 -9.95
CA PRO A 278 6.68 15.11 -10.24
C PRO A 278 5.78 15.46 -9.05
N ILE A 279 5.71 16.74 -8.71
CA ILE A 279 4.89 17.33 -7.64
C ILE A 279 3.83 18.22 -8.29
N VAL A 280 2.59 17.73 -8.35
CA VAL A 280 1.43 18.37 -8.97
C VAL A 280 0.77 19.33 -7.98
N SER A 281 0.52 20.56 -8.44
CA SER A 281 -0.21 21.60 -7.68
C SER A 281 -1.73 21.42 -7.79
N PRO A 282 -2.53 21.77 -6.77
CA PRO A 282 -4.00 21.72 -6.79
C PRO A 282 -4.62 22.89 -7.56
N LEU A 283 -4.12 23.13 -8.77
CA LEU A 283 -4.50 24.23 -9.65
C LEU A 283 -4.71 23.70 -11.08
N ALA A 284 -5.77 24.15 -11.73
CA ALA A 284 -6.08 23.84 -13.12
C ALA A 284 -6.41 25.11 -13.91
N TYR A 285 -6.34 25.03 -15.23
CA TYR A 285 -6.83 26.09 -16.12
C TYR A 285 -8.23 25.74 -16.64
N ASN A 286 -9.20 26.65 -16.50
CA ASN A 286 -10.51 26.46 -17.12
C ASN A 286 -10.47 26.83 -18.61
N THR A 287 -11.56 26.52 -19.34
CA THR A 287 -11.73 26.83 -20.78
C THR A 287 -11.54 28.31 -21.16
N SER A 288 -11.66 29.24 -20.21
CA SER A 288 -11.40 30.68 -20.42
C SER A 288 -9.94 31.11 -20.16
N GLY A 289 -9.06 30.16 -19.83
CA GLY A 289 -7.65 30.40 -19.49
C GLY A 289 -7.44 30.97 -18.08
N GLN A 290 -8.45 30.95 -17.22
CA GLN A 290 -8.33 31.36 -15.82
C GLN A 290 -7.81 30.20 -14.96
N LEU A 291 -6.97 30.53 -13.99
CA LEU A 291 -6.44 29.57 -13.02
C LEU A 291 -7.45 29.38 -11.89
N VAL A 292 -7.90 28.15 -11.68
CA VAL A 292 -8.85 27.75 -10.64
C VAL A 292 -8.22 26.77 -9.67
N GLU A 293 -8.66 26.81 -8.41
CA GLU A 293 -8.30 25.81 -7.39
C GLU A 293 -9.16 24.55 -7.57
N VAL A 294 -8.57 23.38 -7.36
CA VAL A 294 -9.24 22.08 -7.56
C VAL A 294 -8.91 21.14 -6.42
N ALA A 295 -9.92 20.49 -5.85
CA ALA A 295 -9.73 19.58 -4.72
C ALA A 295 -8.82 18.40 -5.09
N ALA A 296 -7.87 18.05 -4.21
CA ALA A 296 -6.89 17.00 -4.49
C ALA A 296 -7.55 15.63 -4.75
N ALA A 297 -8.75 15.36 -4.24
CA ALA A 297 -9.51 14.15 -4.54
C ALA A 297 -9.91 14.03 -6.02
N ASP A 298 -10.23 15.15 -6.69
CA ASP A 298 -10.52 15.16 -8.13
C ASP A 298 -9.25 14.95 -8.95
N ILE A 299 -8.13 15.56 -8.53
CA ILE A 299 -6.82 15.41 -9.17
C ILE A 299 -6.31 13.98 -9.08
N MET A 300 -6.40 13.37 -7.89
CA MET A 300 -6.05 11.96 -7.68
C MET A 300 -6.91 11.05 -8.56
N ALA A 301 -8.21 11.36 -8.72
CA ALA A 301 -9.10 10.61 -9.59
C ALA A 301 -8.80 10.80 -11.10
N ALA A 302 -8.51 12.03 -11.55
CA ALA A 302 -8.15 12.33 -12.94
C ALA A 302 -6.81 11.69 -13.33
N LEU A 303 -5.77 11.84 -12.50
CA LEU A 303 -4.49 11.14 -12.68
C LEU A 303 -4.68 9.61 -12.70
N THR A 304 -5.59 9.06 -11.88
CA THR A 304 -5.92 7.62 -11.93
C THR A 304 -6.67 7.22 -13.21
N LYS A 305 -7.56 8.06 -13.77
CA LYS A 305 -8.18 7.84 -15.10
C LYS A 305 -7.13 7.85 -16.21
N TYR A 306 -6.24 8.85 -16.20
CA TYR A 306 -5.15 9.01 -17.17
C TYR A 306 -4.21 7.80 -17.16
N LEU A 307 -3.64 7.48 -15.99
CA LEU A 307 -2.66 6.39 -15.80
C LEU A 307 -3.25 4.99 -16.04
N THR A 308 -4.58 4.84 -16.13
CA THR A 308 -5.25 3.58 -16.50
C THR A 308 -5.75 3.55 -17.94
N GLY A 309 -5.43 4.55 -18.77
CA GLY A 309 -5.84 4.63 -20.17
C GLY A 309 -7.36 4.76 -20.36
N LYS A 310 -8.07 5.26 -19.36
CA LYS A 310 -9.55 5.41 -19.38
C LYS A 310 -10.01 6.80 -19.81
N GLU A 311 -9.12 7.77 -19.72
CA GLU A 311 -9.29 9.11 -20.28
C GLU A 311 -9.04 9.07 -21.80
N LYS A 312 -9.80 9.84 -22.58
CA LYS A 312 -9.51 10.00 -24.01
C LYS A 312 -8.36 11.01 -24.16
N PRO A 313 -7.30 10.73 -24.93
CA PRO A 313 -6.28 11.73 -25.19
C PRO A 313 -6.89 12.93 -25.93
N VAL A 314 -6.65 14.14 -25.41
CA VAL A 314 -7.12 15.41 -25.98
C VAL A 314 -6.56 15.63 -27.39
N ASP A 315 -5.33 15.17 -27.63
CA ASP A 315 -4.67 15.11 -28.93
C ASP A 315 -4.12 13.68 -29.15
N PRO A 316 -4.61 12.93 -30.17
CA PRO A 316 -4.14 11.59 -30.46
C PRO A 316 -2.73 11.54 -31.08
N ASP A 317 -2.25 12.61 -31.71
CA ASP A 317 -0.88 12.68 -32.27
C ASP A 317 0.15 13.05 -31.19
N ALA A 318 -0.29 13.71 -30.10
CA ALA A 318 0.53 13.97 -28.91
C ALA A 318 0.72 12.73 -28.01
N ALA A 319 0.05 11.62 -28.29
CA ALA A 319 0.04 10.38 -27.49
C ALA A 319 1.41 9.64 -27.51
N HIS A 320 2.37 10.19 -26.77
CA HIS A 320 3.66 9.56 -26.52
C HIS A 320 3.44 8.21 -25.82
N ASN A 321 3.93 7.14 -26.44
CA ASN A 321 3.72 5.77 -25.97
C ASN A 321 4.67 5.44 -24.81
N TYR A 322 4.37 5.95 -23.61
CA TYR A 322 5.21 5.94 -22.39
C TYR A 322 5.50 4.54 -21.79
N GLY A 323 5.27 3.46 -22.54
CA GLY A 323 5.28 2.09 -22.02
C GLY A 323 3.92 1.67 -21.46
N ASP A 324 3.85 0.44 -20.96
CA ASP A 324 2.72 -0.01 -20.14
C ASP A 324 2.87 0.57 -18.72
N VAL A 325 1.78 1.02 -18.10
CA VAL A 325 1.83 1.79 -16.84
C VAL A 325 0.94 1.15 -15.79
N SER A 326 1.53 0.60 -14.72
CA SER A 326 0.81 -0.02 -13.62
C SER A 326 0.73 0.91 -12.42
N LEU A 327 -0.44 1.50 -12.18
CA LEU A 327 -0.74 2.23 -10.96
C LEU A 327 -0.98 1.24 -9.80
N ASP A 328 0.13 0.77 -9.24
CA ASP A 328 0.22 -0.20 -8.15
C ASP A 328 -0.37 0.35 -6.83
N ARG A 329 -0.16 1.64 -6.52
CA ARG A 329 -0.46 2.22 -5.20
C ARG A 329 -1.18 3.56 -5.25
N ILE A 330 -2.14 3.72 -4.36
CA ILE A 330 -2.67 5.02 -3.92
C ILE A 330 -2.16 5.27 -2.50
N VAL A 331 -1.63 6.46 -2.22
CA VAL A 331 -1.13 6.84 -0.88
C VAL A 331 -1.78 8.16 -0.46
N VAL A 332 -2.14 8.25 0.82
CA VAL A 332 -2.52 9.51 1.47
C VAL A 332 -1.61 9.72 2.67
N LEU A 333 -0.89 10.85 2.67
CA LEU A 333 0.01 11.29 3.71
C LEU A 333 -0.69 12.42 4.49
N ASP A 334 -1.26 12.12 5.65
CA ASP A 334 -2.08 13.04 6.44
C ASP A 334 -1.79 12.95 7.94
N ALA A 335 -1.67 14.10 8.61
CA ALA A 335 -1.43 14.22 10.03
C ALA A 335 -2.46 13.48 10.91
N VAL A 336 -3.71 13.31 10.45
CA VAL A 336 -4.72 12.53 11.21
C VAL A 336 -4.39 11.04 11.32
N GLY A 337 -3.55 10.50 10.44
CA GLY A 337 -3.14 9.09 10.44
C GLY A 337 -4.21 8.15 9.86
N GLY A 338 -4.14 6.88 10.26
CA GLY A 338 -5.06 5.83 9.76
C GLY A 338 -6.47 5.94 10.33
N ILE A 339 -7.42 5.28 9.68
CA ILE A 339 -8.86 5.34 10.00
C ILE A 339 -9.13 4.69 11.39
N PRO A 340 -9.70 5.40 12.39
CA PRO A 340 -9.94 4.86 13.76
C PRO A 340 -10.97 3.72 13.81
N SER A 341 -10.92 2.84 14.82
CA SER A 341 -11.79 1.64 14.91
C SER A 341 -12.22 1.25 16.34
N LYS A 342 -13.53 1.24 16.63
CA LYS A 342 -14.15 0.83 17.91
C LYS A 342 -13.68 -0.58 18.33
N HIS A 343 -13.40 -1.46 17.37
CA HIS A 343 -12.96 -2.84 17.62
C HIS A 343 -11.46 -3.03 17.94
N ARG A 344 -10.66 -1.97 17.97
CA ARG A 344 -9.22 -2.03 18.35
C ARG A 344 -8.86 -1.06 19.48
N GLY A 345 -9.84 -0.60 20.26
CA GLY A 345 -9.65 0.45 21.24
C GLY A 345 -9.36 1.77 20.52
N HIS A 346 -8.37 2.53 20.98
CA HIS A 346 -7.97 3.80 20.36
C HIS A 346 -7.04 3.64 19.13
N GLY A 347 -7.13 2.51 18.42
CA GLY A 347 -6.23 2.15 17.31
C GLY A 347 -6.93 2.09 15.96
N ALA A 348 -6.18 2.31 14.88
CA ALA A 348 -6.71 2.30 13.53
C ALA A 348 -7.16 0.92 13.02
N HIS A 349 -8.04 0.94 12.02
CA HIS A 349 -8.19 -0.12 11.03
C HIS A 349 -6.83 -0.38 10.38
N VAL A 350 -6.30 -1.57 10.58
CA VAL A 350 -5.02 -1.99 9.97
C VAL A 350 -5.21 -2.53 8.55
N PHE A 351 -6.41 -3.01 8.22
CA PHE A 351 -6.83 -3.34 6.86
C PHE A 351 -8.32 -3.02 6.66
N ILE A 352 -8.70 -2.55 5.48
CA ILE A 352 -10.10 -2.35 5.06
C ILE A 352 -10.32 -2.99 3.69
N ASN A 353 -11.31 -3.88 3.59
CA ASN A 353 -11.81 -4.45 2.34
C ASN A 353 -13.01 -3.60 1.86
N LEU A 354 -12.80 -2.64 0.95
CA LEU A 354 -13.80 -1.59 0.66
C LEU A 354 -15.14 -2.16 0.18
N ASP A 355 -15.13 -3.15 -0.71
CA ASP A 355 -16.30 -3.91 -1.21
C ASP A 355 -17.15 -4.60 -0.10
N GLN A 356 -16.69 -4.63 1.16
CA GLN A 356 -17.34 -5.30 2.29
C GLN A 356 -17.43 -4.47 3.57
N GLU A 357 -16.57 -3.50 3.77
CA GLU A 357 -16.42 -2.79 5.04
C GLU A 357 -16.65 -1.28 4.93
N TYR A 358 -16.65 -0.67 3.73
CA TYR A 358 -16.81 0.79 3.59
C TYR A 358 -18.08 1.32 4.29
N ASP A 359 -19.27 0.81 3.93
CA ASP A 359 -20.53 1.42 4.39
C ASP A 359 -20.71 1.32 5.93
N LEU A 360 -19.99 0.37 6.56
CA LEU A 360 -19.92 0.21 8.00
C LEU A 360 -18.89 1.14 8.64
N VAL A 361 -17.70 1.28 8.05
CA VAL A 361 -16.66 2.21 8.52
C VAL A 361 -17.10 3.67 8.35
N GLU A 362 -17.77 4.00 7.25
CA GLU A 362 -18.35 5.33 7.02
C GLU A 362 -19.45 5.66 8.03
N SER A 363 -20.29 4.68 8.38
CA SER A 363 -21.26 4.84 9.49
C SER A 363 -20.56 5.01 10.84
N GLU A 364 -19.51 4.24 11.12
CA GLU A 364 -18.71 4.30 12.36
C GLU A 364 -17.99 5.66 12.50
N LEU A 365 -17.48 6.22 11.40
CA LEU A 365 -16.89 7.57 11.35
C LEU A 365 -17.95 8.67 11.54
N ALA A 366 -19.13 8.52 10.95
CA ALA A 366 -20.23 9.45 11.14
C ALA A 366 -20.74 9.45 12.61
N GLU A 367 -20.83 8.28 13.25
CA GLU A 367 -21.13 8.15 14.68
C GLU A 367 -20.10 8.94 15.52
N TYR A 368 -18.79 8.76 15.28
CA TYR A 368 -17.76 9.53 16.00
C TYR A 368 -17.90 11.05 15.77
N ALA A 369 -18.23 11.48 14.56
CA ALA A 369 -18.39 12.90 14.24
C ALA A 369 -19.60 13.54 14.93
N GLU A 370 -20.66 12.77 15.23
CA GLU A 370 -21.80 13.21 16.05
C GLU A 370 -21.49 13.14 17.55
N GLU A 371 -20.80 12.09 18.03
CA GLU A 371 -20.31 11.96 19.41
C GLU A 371 -19.40 13.16 19.77
N ALA A 372 -18.44 13.49 18.90
CA ALA A 372 -17.52 14.64 19.03
C ALA A 372 -18.17 16.02 18.82
N ARG A 373 -19.44 16.09 18.40
CA ARG A 373 -20.25 17.33 18.38
C ARG A 373 -21.05 17.55 19.65
N GLN A 374 -21.18 16.53 20.49
CA GLN A 374 -21.96 16.57 21.74
C GLN A 374 -21.07 16.68 22.98
N ASP A 375 -19.80 16.25 22.89
CA ASP A 375 -18.82 16.33 23.98
C ASP A 375 -17.79 17.45 23.73
N GLU A 376 -18.01 18.63 24.32
CA GLU A 376 -17.07 19.75 24.31
C GLU A 376 -15.74 19.46 25.03
N THR A 377 -15.62 18.35 25.78
CA THR A 377 -14.38 17.94 26.44
C THR A 377 -13.50 17.05 25.55
N ASN A 378 -14.04 16.54 24.45
CA ASN A 378 -13.29 15.74 23.49
C ASN A 378 -12.27 16.61 22.74
N SER A 379 -10.98 16.31 22.91
CA SER A 379 -9.88 17.05 22.27
C SER A 379 -9.85 16.93 20.74
N ARG A 380 -10.70 16.09 20.14
CA ARG A 380 -10.84 15.88 18.69
C ARG A 380 -12.26 16.22 18.26
N GLY A 381 -12.47 17.47 17.83
CA GLY A 381 -13.74 17.93 17.26
C GLY A 381 -14.09 17.23 15.93
N PRO A 382 -15.32 17.44 15.40
CA PRO A 382 -15.87 16.67 14.27
C PRO A 382 -14.99 16.65 13.02
N ALA A 383 -14.34 17.77 12.69
CA ALA A 383 -13.49 17.91 11.51
C ALA A 383 -12.34 16.88 11.45
N PHE A 384 -11.89 16.34 12.60
CA PHE A 384 -10.92 15.24 12.65
C PHE A 384 -11.48 13.95 12.01
N TYR A 385 -12.75 13.65 12.26
CA TYR A 385 -13.42 12.47 11.71
C TYR A 385 -13.88 12.70 10.27
N ASP A 386 -14.33 13.91 9.92
CA ASP A 386 -14.65 14.26 8.53
C ASP A 386 -13.42 14.17 7.62
N GLN A 387 -12.23 14.60 8.09
CA GLN A 387 -10.96 14.39 7.37
C GLN A 387 -10.65 12.89 7.12
N HIS A 388 -10.96 12.00 8.08
CA HIS A 388 -10.83 10.56 7.86
C HIS A 388 -11.82 10.02 6.80
N ARG A 389 -13.03 10.58 6.72
CA ARG A 389 -14.06 10.22 5.72
C ARG A 389 -13.65 10.68 4.32
N ASP A 390 -13.16 11.91 4.18
CA ASP A 390 -12.62 12.45 2.92
C ASP A 390 -11.44 11.61 2.41
N ASN A 391 -10.53 11.21 3.30
CA ASN A 391 -9.41 10.34 2.97
C ASN A 391 -9.85 8.91 2.59
N LEU A 392 -10.90 8.38 3.24
CA LEU A 392 -11.49 7.08 2.91
C LEU A 392 -12.17 7.10 1.53
N GLU A 393 -12.92 8.16 1.19
CA GLU A 393 -13.59 8.29 -0.10
C GLU A 393 -12.60 8.59 -1.24
N LEU A 394 -11.59 9.45 -1.03
CA LEU A 394 -10.51 9.68 -2.01
C LEU A 394 -9.87 8.35 -2.43
N VAL A 395 -9.53 7.51 -1.44
CA VAL A 395 -8.94 6.18 -1.70
C VAL A 395 -9.96 5.22 -2.33
N ARG A 396 -11.24 5.24 -1.93
CA ARG A 396 -12.31 4.44 -2.58
C ARG A 396 -12.47 4.81 -4.05
N ARG A 397 -12.62 6.10 -4.36
CA ARG A 397 -12.80 6.65 -5.71
C ARG A 397 -11.68 6.23 -6.65
N CYS A 398 -10.43 6.34 -6.21
CA CYS A 398 -9.27 5.92 -7.01
C CYS A 398 -9.21 4.38 -7.14
N LEU A 399 -9.33 3.63 -6.04
CA LEU A 399 -9.27 2.17 -6.08
C LEU A 399 -10.42 1.53 -6.85
N HIS A 400 -11.60 2.17 -6.93
CA HIS A 400 -12.74 1.61 -7.66
C HIS A 400 -12.48 1.48 -9.17
N ILE A 401 -11.70 2.40 -9.76
CA ILE A 401 -11.31 2.32 -11.18
C ILE A 401 -10.04 1.50 -11.43
N LEU A 402 -9.31 1.10 -10.39
CA LEU A 402 -8.09 0.29 -10.48
C LEU A 402 -8.36 -1.24 -10.47
N PRO A 403 -7.39 -2.07 -10.90
CA PRO A 403 -7.45 -3.52 -10.72
C PRO A 403 -7.32 -3.92 -9.24
N SER A 404 -7.79 -5.12 -8.88
CA SER A 404 -7.76 -5.65 -7.50
C SER A 404 -6.35 -5.98 -6.97
N SER A 405 -5.32 -5.88 -7.81
CA SER A 405 -3.91 -5.93 -7.43
C SER A 405 -3.44 -4.67 -6.70
N SER A 406 -4.01 -3.51 -7.01
CA SER A 406 -3.61 -2.22 -6.47
C SER A 406 -4.08 -2.03 -5.02
N SER A 407 -3.34 -1.23 -4.24
CA SER A 407 -3.65 -0.99 -2.82
C SER A 407 -3.58 0.49 -2.43
N GLY A 408 -4.50 0.90 -1.57
CA GLY A 408 -4.44 2.18 -0.84
C GLY A 408 -3.63 2.05 0.45
N LEU A 409 -2.99 3.14 0.86
CA LEU A 409 -2.37 3.30 2.19
C LEU A 409 -2.67 4.71 2.72
N ILE A 410 -3.25 4.80 3.90
CA ILE A 410 -3.40 6.06 4.66
C ILE A 410 -2.43 5.99 5.85
N VAL A 411 -1.58 7.00 5.99
CA VAL A 411 -0.44 7.01 6.93
C VAL A 411 -0.05 8.46 7.26
N SER A 412 0.48 8.71 8.47
CA SER A 412 0.96 10.06 8.80
C SER A 412 2.35 10.35 8.22
N PRO A 413 2.69 11.62 7.89
CA PRO A 413 4.03 11.99 7.46
C PRO A 413 5.12 11.56 8.46
N HIS A 414 4.81 11.57 9.76
CA HIS A 414 5.72 11.11 10.82
C HIS A 414 5.94 9.59 10.80
N GLU A 415 4.88 8.76 10.69
CA GLU A 415 5.03 7.30 10.56
C GLU A 415 5.76 6.95 9.23
N ALA A 416 5.47 7.69 8.16
CA ALA A 416 6.13 7.59 6.86
C ALA A 416 7.62 8.05 6.86
N ALA A 417 8.00 8.95 7.76
CA ALA A 417 9.37 9.43 7.95
C ALA A 417 10.23 8.51 8.83
N SER A 418 9.63 7.58 9.59
CA SER A 418 10.25 6.79 10.68
C SER A 418 11.57 6.05 10.37
N SER A 419 11.95 5.88 9.11
CA SER A 419 13.29 5.41 8.70
C SER A 419 14.41 6.37 9.09
N SER A 420 14.19 7.70 9.11
CA SER A 420 15.23 8.68 9.48
C SER A 420 15.55 8.66 10.99
N ALA A 421 14.53 8.49 11.84
CA ALA A 421 14.70 8.44 13.30
C ALA A 421 15.65 7.32 13.75
N ALA A 422 15.85 6.29 12.92
CA ALA A 422 16.76 5.19 13.20
C ALA A 422 18.26 5.56 13.16
N THR A 423 18.66 6.74 12.66
CA THR A 423 20.07 7.19 12.67
C THR A 423 20.43 8.05 13.88
N ASP A 424 19.49 8.80 14.45
CA ASP A 424 19.77 9.74 15.56
C ASP A 424 19.45 9.16 16.94
N ALA A 425 18.66 8.08 17.01
CA ALA A 425 18.45 7.32 18.24
C ALA A 425 19.74 6.62 18.69
N ALA A 426 20.30 7.06 19.82
CA ALA A 426 21.48 6.44 20.45
C ALA A 426 21.28 4.92 20.65
N PRO A 427 22.32 4.08 20.48
CA PRO A 427 22.20 2.63 20.54
C PRO A 427 21.63 2.19 21.88
N SER A 428 20.44 1.57 21.85
CA SER A 428 19.71 1.14 23.04
C SER A 428 20.59 0.26 23.93
N PRO A 429 20.64 0.50 25.25
CA PRO A 429 21.59 -0.19 26.12
C PRO A 429 21.36 -1.71 26.12
N LEU A 430 22.47 -2.46 26.03
CA LEU A 430 22.48 -3.92 26.05
C LEU A 430 21.80 -4.43 27.34
N GLY A 431 20.57 -4.91 27.22
CA GLY A 431 19.75 -5.38 28.33
C GLY A 431 18.25 -5.22 28.10
N ALA A 432 17.83 -4.20 27.34
CA ALA A 432 16.42 -4.02 26.99
C ALA A 432 16.00 -4.98 25.86
N THR A 433 15.25 -6.04 26.19
CA THR A 433 14.70 -7.01 25.22
C THR A 433 13.46 -6.48 24.47
N GLY A 434 13.46 -5.20 24.09
CA GLY A 434 12.43 -4.54 23.29
C GLY A 434 12.55 -4.92 21.81
N THR A 435 11.98 -6.08 21.42
CA THR A 435 12.17 -6.68 20.09
C THR A 435 11.46 -5.97 18.93
N ARG A 436 10.75 -4.86 19.17
CA ARG A 436 9.98 -4.12 18.15
C ARG A 436 10.71 -2.85 17.72
N ARG A 437 11.70 -2.98 16.84
CA ARG A 437 12.07 -1.86 15.95
C ARG A 437 10.82 -1.39 15.21
N GLN A 438 10.58 -0.08 15.18
CA GLN A 438 9.58 0.49 14.28
C GLN A 438 9.95 0.14 12.83
N LYS A 439 8.93 -0.08 12.00
CA LYS A 439 9.11 -0.36 10.57
C LYS A 439 8.48 0.77 9.80
N ASN A 440 9.17 1.29 8.78
CA ASN A 440 8.55 2.20 7.84
C ASN A 440 7.37 1.50 7.13
N PRO A 441 6.13 2.03 7.24
CA PRO A 441 4.93 1.39 6.70
C PRO A 441 4.88 1.43 5.17
N LEU A 442 5.37 2.48 4.52
CA LEU A 442 5.44 2.61 3.06
C LEU A 442 6.35 1.52 2.48
N ILE A 443 7.57 1.39 3.00
CA ILE A 443 8.56 0.40 2.55
C ILE A 443 8.05 -1.03 2.85
N HIS A 444 7.45 -1.25 4.04
CA HIS A 444 6.83 -2.52 4.37
C HIS A 444 5.69 -2.89 3.40
N ASN A 445 4.79 -1.94 3.12
CA ASN A 445 3.63 -2.16 2.26
C ASN A 445 4.04 -2.35 0.80
N LEU A 446 5.06 -1.63 0.32
CA LEU A 446 5.66 -1.83 -1.00
C LEU A 446 6.16 -3.27 -1.15
N LEU A 447 7.07 -3.70 -0.28
CA LEU A 447 7.77 -5.00 -0.38
C LEU A 447 6.88 -6.22 -0.09
N THR A 448 5.84 -6.08 0.74
CA THR A 448 5.05 -7.22 1.22
C THR A 448 3.60 -7.26 0.72
N ASN A 449 3.07 -6.13 0.22
CA ASN A 449 1.65 -5.86 -0.02
C ASN A 449 0.75 -6.22 1.19
N LYS A 450 1.28 -6.03 2.42
CA LYS A 450 0.58 -6.18 3.70
C LYS A 450 0.66 -4.88 4.52
N PRO A 451 -0.29 -4.65 5.44
CA PRO A 451 -0.05 -3.80 6.60
C PRO A 451 1.05 -4.34 7.53
N VAL A 452 1.63 -3.47 8.35
CA VAL A 452 2.72 -3.78 9.31
C VAL A 452 2.32 -4.80 10.37
N ILE A 453 1.02 -4.86 10.69
CA ILE A 453 0.36 -5.79 11.62
C ILE A 453 -0.69 -6.57 10.81
N SER A 454 -0.97 -7.85 11.12
CA SER A 454 -2.06 -8.57 10.42
C SER A 454 -3.46 -8.16 10.95
N SER A 455 -4.44 -8.09 10.05
CA SER A 455 -5.80 -7.65 10.36
C SER A 455 -6.56 -8.63 11.27
N SER A 456 -6.31 -9.93 11.10
CA SER A 456 -6.99 -11.01 11.81
C SER A 456 -6.36 -11.37 13.16
N LEU A 457 -5.36 -10.61 13.63
CA LEU A 457 -4.79 -10.79 14.96
C LEU A 457 -5.78 -10.29 16.03
N PRO A 458 -6.02 -11.05 17.12
CA PRO A 458 -6.90 -10.63 18.22
C PRO A 458 -6.42 -9.32 18.87
N ALA A 459 -7.34 -8.38 19.11
CA ALA A 459 -7.02 -7.06 19.68
C ALA A 459 -6.28 -7.15 21.03
N ALA A 460 -6.64 -8.13 21.88
CA ALA A 460 -5.98 -8.40 23.16
C ALA A 460 -4.48 -8.77 23.05
N ARG A 461 -3.97 -9.09 21.85
CA ARG A 461 -2.54 -9.33 21.58
C ARG A 461 -1.82 -8.12 20.94
N LEU A 462 -2.55 -7.03 20.70
CA LEU A 462 -2.06 -5.83 20.00
C LEU A 462 -2.08 -4.57 20.88
N ALA A 463 -2.85 -4.57 21.96
CA ALA A 463 -2.81 -3.50 22.96
C ALA A 463 -1.36 -3.33 23.49
N PRO A 464 -0.84 -2.09 23.54
CA PRO A 464 0.35 -1.80 24.33
C PRO A 464 0.15 -2.26 25.77
N LYS A 465 1.23 -2.67 26.44
CA LYS A 465 1.21 -2.64 27.91
C LYS A 465 1.15 -1.18 28.32
N GLU A 466 0.31 -0.88 29.30
CA GLU A 466 0.13 0.45 29.88
C GLU A 466 1.48 1.10 30.16
N HIS A 467 1.78 2.18 29.45
CA HIS A 467 2.86 3.10 29.78
C HIS A 467 2.20 4.41 30.19
N ASP A 468 2.66 4.91 31.34
CA ASP A 468 1.95 5.86 32.20
C ASP A 468 2.13 7.30 31.70
N SER A 469 1.53 7.62 30.55
CA SER A 469 1.56 8.94 29.91
C SER A 469 0.15 9.39 29.52
N ASP A 470 -0.37 10.37 30.26
CA ASP A 470 -1.76 10.85 30.24
C ASP A 470 -2.10 11.77 29.04
N GLU A 471 -1.50 11.51 27.87
CA GLU A 471 -1.79 12.21 26.61
C GLU A 471 -2.70 11.35 25.70
N GLY A 472 -3.73 11.97 25.12
CA GLY A 472 -4.79 11.29 24.40
C GLY A 472 -4.29 10.47 23.20
N PRO A 473 -4.67 9.18 23.07
CA PRO A 473 -4.02 8.22 22.18
C PRO A 473 -4.07 8.63 20.71
N LEU A 474 -2.92 9.07 20.18
CA LEU A 474 -2.71 9.46 18.80
C LEU A 474 -2.95 8.26 17.86
N THR A 475 -3.58 8.50 16.71
CA THR A 475 -3.96 7.45 15.75
C THR A 475 -2.78 7.11 14.82
N GLU A 476 -1.61 6.87 15.39
CA GLU A 476 -0.29 6.69 14.73
C GLU A 476 -0.14 5.36 13.95
N ALA A 477 -1.25 4.75 13.52
CA ALA A 477 -1.27 3.43 12.92
C ALA A 477 -1.81 3.48 11.50
N SER A 478 -0.93 3.22 10.53
CA SER A 478 -1.27 3.16 9.11
C SER A 478 -2.39 2.16 8.76
N THR A 479 -3.29 2.58 7.86
CA THR A 479 -4.40 1.79 7.32
C THR A 479 -4.10 1.36 5.89
N VAL A 480 -4.11 0.05 5.61
CA VAL A 480 -4.06 -0.47 4.23
C VAL A 480 -5.47 -0.71 3.72
N LEU A 481 -5.76 -0.24 2.51
CA LEU A 481 -7.06 -0.41 1.85
C LEU A 481 -6.88 -1.16 0.53
N ARG A 482 -7.91 -1.91 0.11
CA ARG A 482 -8.03 -2.43 -1.26
C ARG A 482 -9.47 -2.31 -1.70
N LYS A 483 -9.71 -2.12 -3.02
CA LYS A 483 -11.05 -2.15 -3.65
C LYS A 483 -11.83 -3.34 -3.10
N GLY A 484 -11.26 -4.52 -3.27
CA GLY A 484 -11.57 -5.65 -2.42
C GLY A 484 -11.12 -6.98 -2.98
N MET A 485 -11.50 -8.02 -2.24
CA MET A 485 -11.62 -9.37 -2.77
C MET A 485 -13.02 -9.85 -2.40
N PRO A 486 -13.88 -10.18 -3.39
CA PRO A 486 -15.27 -10.53 -3.13
C PRO A 486 -15.37 -11.77 -2.24
N LEU A 487 -16.31 -11.77 -1.29
CA LEU A 487 -16.47 -12.83 -0.31
C LEU A 487 -17.89 -13.39 -0.36
N SER A 488 -18.02 -14.66 -0.75
CA SER A 488 -19.29 -15.39 -0.72
C SER A 488 -19.37 -16.24 0.54
N VAL A 489 -20.30 -15.93 1.43
CA VAL A 489 -20.62 -16.73 2.62
C VAL A 489 -21.93 -17.47 2.34
N ILE A 490 -21.90 -18.80 2.34
CA ILE A 490 -23.00 -19.66 1.90
C ILE A 490 -23.31 -20.69 3.00
N PRO A 491 -24.50 -20.68 3.63
CA PRO A 491 -25.58 -19.70 3.45
C PRO A 491 -25.18 -18.33 4.02
N SER A 492 -25.73 -17.26 3.44
CA SER A 492 -25.50 -15.88 3.86
C SER A 492 -25.98 -15.63 5.29
N VAL A 493 -25.17 -14.95 6.11
CA VAL A 493 -25.49 -14.61 7.50
C VAL A 493 -25.20 -13.16 7.84
N GLY A 494 -26.06 -12.57 8.67
CA GLY A 494 -25.80 -11.26 9.28
C GLY A 494 -24.71 -11.38 10.35
N ARG A 495 -23.75 -10.44 10.33
CA ARG A 495 -22.52 -10.48 11.17
C ARG A 495 -22.81 -10.66 12.66
N THR A 496 -23.89 -10.07 13.16
CA THR A 496 -24.32 -10.12 14.57
C THR A 496 -24.87 -11.46 15.04
N ARG A 497 -25.24 -12.38 14.13
CA ARG A 497 -25.88 -13.67 14.50
C ARG A 497 -25.10 -14.90 14.05
N GLY A 498 -24.38 -14.83 12.92
CA GLY A 498 -23.64 -15.95 12.35
C GLY A 498 -24.48 -17.20 12.06
N TRP A 499 -23.82 -18.33 11.81
CA TRP A 499 -24.50 -19.62 11.64
C TRP A 499 -24.97 -20.14 13.00
N GLN A 500 -26.20 -20.67 13.02
CA GLN A 500 -26.87 -21.14 14.23
C GLN A 500 -26.91 -22.67 14.25
N LYS A 501 -26.93 -23.26 15.45
CA LYS A 501 -27.00 -24.73 15.61
C LYS A 501 -28.32 -25.26 15.02
N PRO A 502 -28.29 -26.29 14.16
CA PRO A 502 -29.51 -26.90 13.64
C PRO A 502 -30.25 -27.65 14.75
N SER A 503 -31.53 -27.33 14.98
CA SER A 503 -32.37 -27.95 16.00
C SER A 503 -32.55 -29.47 15.83
N VAL A 504 -32.46 -29.97 14.59
CA VAL A 504 -32.56 -31.40 14.23
C VAL A 504 -31.18 -32.09 14.23
N GLY A 505 -30.12 -31.40 14.66
CA GLY A 505 -28.76 -31.93 14.66
C GLY A 505 -28.10 -32.04 13.28
N ARG A 506 -28.79 -31.66 12.20
CA ARG A 506 -28.36 -31.78 10.80
C ARG A 506 -28.64 -30.53 9.99
N THR A 507 -27.79 -30.22 9.02
CA THR A 507 -27.95 -29.08 8.11
C THR A 507 -28.50 -29.48 6.73
N PRO A 508 -29.15 -28.56 6.00
CA PRO A 508 -29.68 -28.85 4.66
C PRO A 508 -28.64 -28.69 3.53
N LEU A 509 -27.51 -28.02 3.77
CA LEU A 509 -26.53 -27.69 2.74
C LEU A 509 -25.77 -28.94 2.26
N GLN A 510 -25.74 -29.14 0.94
CA GLN A 510 -25.02 -30.23 0.27
C GLN A 510 -24.13 -29.63 -0.82
N LEU A 511 -22.81 -29.69 -0.62
CA LEU A 511 -21.81 -29.03 -1.49
C LEU A 511 -21.83 -29.53 -2.95
N GLU A 512 -22.39 -30.72 -3.19
CA GLU A 512 -22.52 -31.33 -4.52
C GLU A 512 -23.81 -30.92 -5.27
N LYS A 513 -24.78 -30.27 -4.59
CA LYS A 513 -26.10 -29.93 -5.15
C LYS A 513 -26.47 -28.45 -5.05
N ASP A 514 -25.77 -27.67 -4.24
CA ASP A 514 -26.05 -26.23 -4.12
C ASP A 514 -25.44 -25.47 -5.31
N PRO A 515 -26.25 -24.81 -6.17
CA PRO A 515 -25.76 -24.16 -7.39
C PRO A 515 -24.87 -22.94 -7.12
N ARG A 516 -24.73 -22.51 -5.86
CA ARG A 516 -23.81 -21.43 -5.44
C ARG A 516 -22.38 -21.93 -5.20
N VAL A 517 -22.14 -23.24 -5.24
CA VAL A 517 -20.84 -23.86 -4.95
C VAL A 517 -20.27 -24.52 -6.22
N ASP A 518 -19.19 -23.95 -6.77
CA ASP A 518 -18.38 -24.58 -7.80
C ASP A 518 -17.49 -25.64 -7.12
N LEU A 519 -18.05 -26.84 -6.94
CA LEU A 519 -17.36 -27.97 -6.34
C LEU A 519 -16.03 -28.32 -7.07
N PRO A 520 -15.94 -28.32 -8.42
CA PRO A 520 -14.67 -28.48 -9.13
C PRO A 520 -13.58 -27.47 -8.71
N ARG A 521 -13.88 -26.16 -8.63
CA ARG A 521 -12.94 -25.14 -8.15
C ARG A 521 -12.60 -25.31 -6.67
N LEU A 522 -13.58 -25.67 -5.84
CA LEU A 522 -13.37 -25.94 -4.42
C LEU A 522 -12.41 -27.12 -4.20
N VAL A 523 -12.58 -28.21 -4.96
CA VAL A 523 -11.66 -29.34 -4.93
C VAL A 523 -10.28 -28.92 -5.43
N HIS A 524 -10.18 -28.15 -6.52
CA HIS A 524 -8.88 -27.63 -6.98
C HIS A 524 -8.18 -26.80 -5.90
N LEU A 525 -8.89 -25.88 -5.26
CA LEU A 525 -8.38 -25.04 -4.16
C LEU A 525 -7.85 -25.89 -3.00
N ILE A 526 -8.60 -26.92 -2.57
CA ILE A 526 -8.16 -27.84 -1.50
C ILE A 526 -6.91 -28.61 -1.92
N GLU A 527 -6.91 -29.26 -3.09
CA GLU A 527 -5.77 -30.05 -3.56
C GLU A 527 -4.51 -29.21 -3.77
N ASN A 528 -4.68 -27.99 -4.31
CA ASN A 528 -3.62 -27.01 -4.48
C ASN A 528 -3.05 -26.58 -3.13
N SER A 529 -3.89 -26.18 -2.17
CA SER A 529 -3.47 -25.71 -0.84
C SER A 529 -2.79 -26.81 -0.01
N PHE A 530 -3.30 -28.04 -0.04
CA PHE A 530 -2.84 -29.14 0.81
C PHE A 530 -1.79 -30.06 0.15
N ARG A 531 -1.53 -29.94 -1.16
CA ARG A 531 -0.56 -30.77 -1.92
C ARG A 531 -0.83 -32.29 -1.82
N ARG A 532 -2.11 -32.67 -1.73
CA ARG A 532 -2.62 -34.05 -1.73
C ARG A 532 -3.90 -34.10 -2.58
N LYS A 533 -4.19 -35.27 -3.16
CA LYS A 533 -5.45 -35.52 -3.88
C LYS A 533 -6.58 -35.81 -2.89
N LEU A 534 -7.75 -35.23 -3.11
CA LEU A 534 -8.91 -35.38 -2.22
C LEU A 534 -9.76 -36.58 -2.67
N ASN A 535 -10.14 -37.46 -1.73
CA ASN A 535 -11.15 -38.48 -2.02
C ASN A 535 -12.54 -37.81 -1.94
N VAL A 536 -12.92 -37.12 -3.02
CA VAL A 536 -14.11 -36.26 -3.09
C VAL A 536 -15.38 -37.01 -2.65
N LYS A 537 -15.55 -38.28 -3.07
CA LYS A 537 -16.72 -39.09 -2.71
C LYS A 537 -16.77 -39.37 -1.20
N HIS A 538 -15.66 -39.84 -0.62
CA HIS A 538 -15.58 -40.08 0.82
C HIS A 538 -15.77 -38.79 1.63
N TYR A 539 -15.16 -37.70 1.17
CA TYR A 539 -15.26 -36.39 1.81
C TYR A 539 -16.70 -35.88 1.86
N LEU A 540 -17.40 -35.87 0.72
CA LEU A 540 -18.80 -35.48 0.64
C LEU A 540 -19.70 -36.36 1.50
N GLN A 541 -19.47 -37.68 1.50
CA GLN A 541 -20.21 -38.61 2.37
C GLN A 541 -20.02 -38.31 3.87
N ARG A 542 -18.87 -37.77 4.29
CA ARG A 542 -18.62 -37.33 5.68
C ARG A 542 -19.34 -36.02 6.02
N VAL A 543 -19.20 -35.00 5.17
CA VAL A 543 -19.68 -33.63 5.48
C VAL A 543 -21.16 -33.41 5.16
N ASN A 544 -21.77 -34.20 4.27
CA ASN A 544 -23.20 -34.10 3.96
C ASN A 544 -24.06 -34.22 5.24
N SER A 545 -25.08 -33.36 5.36
CA SER A 545 -25.87 -33.13 6.58
C SER A 545 -25.15 -32.51 7.78
N HIS A 546 -23.85 -32.18 7.68
CA HIS A 546 -23.09 -31.53 8.76
C HIS A 546 -22.52 -30.15 8.37
N VAL A 547 -22.48 -29.78 7.08
CA VAL A 547 -21.95 -28.47 6.62
C VAL A 547 -22.76 -27.32 7.23
N ALA A 548 -22.13 -26.54 8.11
CA ALA A 548 -22.69 -25.28 8.64
C ALA A 548 -22.70 -24.21 7.54
N GLY A 549 -21.59 -24.13 6.80
CA GLY A 549 -21.47 -23.31 5.61
C GLY A 549 -20.07 -23.35 4.99
N ILE A 550 -19.93 -22.61 3.89
CA ILE A 550 -18.68 -22.38 3.18
C ILE A 550 -18.45 -20.87 3.03
N ILE A 551 -17.20 -20.47 3.24
CA ILE A 551 -16.68 -19.15 2.92
C ILE A 551 -15.82 -19.31 1.66
N VAL A 552 -16.09 -18.53 0.61
CA VAL A 552 -15.27 -18.45 -0.60
C VAL A 552 -14.78 -17.02 -0.76
N ALA A 553 -13.48 -16.85 -0.94
CA ALA A 553 -12.84 -15.56 -1.16
C ALA A 553 -12.22 -15.50 -2.56
N GLY A 554 -12.53 -14.42 -3.28
CA GLY A 554 -12.11 -14.23 -4.67
C GLY A 554 -12.73 -15.28 -5.59
N GLN A 555 -12.03 -15.60 -6.68
CA GLN A 555 -12.42 -16.66 -7.63
C GLN A 555 -11.95 -18.04 -7.15
N TYR A 556 -12.31 -18.41 -5.91
CA TYR A 556 -11.74 -19.56 -5.16
C TYR A 556 -10.23 -19.43 -4.90
N GLU A 557 -9.78 -18.21 -4.63
CA GLU A 557 -8.39 -17.91 -4.25
C GLU A 557 -8.10 -18.28 -2.80
N GLY A 558 -9.15 -18.25 -1.96
CA GLY A 558 -9.18 -18.92 -0.67
C GLY A 558 -10.59 -19.32 -0.28
N GLY A 559 -10.69 -20.11 0.78
CA GLY A 559 -11.97 -20.52 1.32
C GLY A 559 -11.86 -21.41 2.53
N ALA A 560 -12.97 -21.53 3.24
CA ALA A 560 -13.10 -22.36 4.42
C ALA A 560 -14.41 -23.15 4.38
N ILE A 561 -14.36 -24.44 4.69
CA ILE A 561 -15.54 -25.30 4.86
C ILE A 561 -15.68 -25.57 6.35
N LEU A 562 -16.87 -25.27 6.88
CA LEU A 562 -17.17 -25.39 8.30
C LEU A 562 -18.39 -26.26 8.53
N THR A 563 -18.35 -27.03 9.61
CA THR A 563 -19.32 -28.06 9.96
C THR A 563 -19.81 -27.91 11.39
N TRP A 564 -21.00 -28.44 11.64
CA TRP A 564 -21.50 -28.77 12.97
C TRP A 564 -21.23 -30.26 13.20
N GLU A 565 -20.20 -30.58 13.98
CA GLU A 565 -19.82 -31.96 14.28
C GLU A 565 -20.48 -32.40 15.59
N MET A 566 -20.96 -33.65 15.65
CA MET A 566 -21.49 -34.25 16.88
C MET A 566 -20.36 -34.98 17.63
N PRO A 567 -20.18 -34.75 18.94
CA PRO A 567 -19.21 -35.51 19.74
C PRO A 567 -19.54 -37.02 19.74
N PRO A 568 -18.54 -37.92 19.59
CA PRO A 568 -18.76 -39.36 19.63
C PRO A 568 -19.54 -39.82 20.87
N GLY A 569 -20.59 -40.64 20.66
CA GLY A 569 -21.46 -41.13 21.72
C GLY A 569 -22.55 -40.15 22.21
N VAL A 570 -22.58 -38.92 21.70
CA VAL A 570 -23.59 -37.91 22.02
C VAL A 570 -24.67 -37.88 20.94
N ASN A 571 -25.94 -37.75 21.34
CA ASN A 571 -27.11 -37.67 20.46
C ASN A 571 -27.95 -36.40 20.73
N ASP A 572 -27.32 -35.32 21.19
CA ASP A 572 -27.96 -34.06 21.57
C ASP A 572 -27.57 -32.93 20.58
N PRO A 573 -28.51 -32.41 19.76
CA PRO A 573 -28.28 -31.26 18.88
C PRO A 573 -27.70 -30.01 19.56
N GLN A 574 -27.94 -29.81 20.85
CA GLN A 574 -27.37 -28.67 21.59
C GLN A 574 -25.86 -28.79 21.80
N ARG A 575 -25.31 -30.01 21.78
CA ARG A 575 -23.88 -30.30 21.95
C ARG A 575 -23.07 -30.30 20.65
N LEU A 576 -23.68 -29.94 19.52
CA LEU A 576 -22.96 -29.75 18.26
C LEU A 576 -21.81 -28.74 18.41
N VAL A 577 -20.64 -29.11 17.89
CA VAL A 577 -19.39 -28.34 17.95
C VAL A 577 -19.20 -27.58 16.62
N PRO A 578 -18.95 -26.25 16.65
CA PRO A 578 -18.58 -25.50 15.46
C PRO A 578 -17.13 -25.82 15.08
N TYR A 579 -16.95 -26.50 13.95
CA TYR A 579 -15.66 -27.02 13.50
C TYR A 579 -15.25 -26.45 12.14
N LEU A 580 -13.99 -26.03 12.02
CA LEU A 580 -13.36 -25.67 10.75
C LEU A 580 -12.66 -26.91 10.17
N ASP A 581 -13.26 -27.52 9.15
CA ASP A 581 -12.85 -28.80 8.57
C ASP A 581 -11.84 -28.64 7.42
N LYS A 582 -11.99 -27.62 6.57
CA LYS A 582 -10.96 -27.22 5.60
C LYS A 582 -10.74 -25.72 5.69
N PHE A 583 -9.47 -25.32 5.71
CA PHE A 583 -9.01 -23.96 5.49
C PHE A 583 -8.00 -24.03 4.35
N ALA A 584 -8.30 -23.41 3.21
CA ALA A 584 -7.52 -23.53 1.99
C ALA A 584 -7.28 -22.16 1.36
N VAL A 585 -6.07 -21.94 0.87
CA VAL A 585 -5.68 -20.74 0.10
C VAL A 585 -4.78 -21.20 -1.04
N LEU A 586 -5.04 -20.75 -2.27
CA LEU A 586 -4.21 -21.12 -3.42
C LEU A 586 -2.75 -20.81 -3.17
N GLN A 587 -1.84 -21.69 -3.61
CA GLN A 587 -0.41 -21.46 -3.44
C GLN A 587 0.07 -20.17 -4.11
N SER A 588 -0.62 -19.64 -5.12
CA SER A 588 -0.39 -18.31 -5.71
C SER A 588 -0.74 -17.16 -4.77
N SER A 589 -1.86 -17.25 -4.04
CA SER A 589 -2.42 -16.19 -3.21
C SER A 589 -1.96 -16.25 -1.73
N GLN A 590 -1.37 -17.38 -1.31
CA GLN A 590 -0.74 -17.55 0.01
C GLN A 590 0.39 -16.54 0.25
N GLY A 591 0.12 -15.53 1.08
CA GLY A 591 1.17 -14.69 1.68
C GLY A 591 1.30 -13.26 1.14
N SER A 592 0.74 -12.90 -0.01
CA SER A 592 0.86 -11.53 -0.57
C SER A 592 -0.47 -10.81 -0.84
N SER A 593 -1.60 -11.49 -0.69
CA SER A 593 -2.93 -10.91 -0.94
C SER A 593 -3.90 -10.95 0.26
N GLY A 594 -3.39 -11.14 1.49
CA GLY A 594 -4.21 -11.11 2.72
C GLY A 594 -5.29 -12.21 2.84
N VAL A 595 -5.41 -13.10 1.86
CA VAL A 595 -6.57 -14.00 1.68
C VAL A 595 -6.86 -14.87 2.91
N ALA A 596 -5.83 -15.40 3.55
CA ALA A 596 -5.97 -16.19 4.78
C ALA A 596 -6.56 -15.35 5.92
N ASP A 597 -6.06 -14.13 6.12
CA ASP A 597 -6.52 -13.25 7.18
C ASP A 597 -7.97 -12.80 6.89
N ILE A 598 -8.34 -12.52 5.63
CA ILE A 598 -9.72 -12.17 5.21
C ILE A 598 -10.70 -13.33 5.46
N VAL A 599 -10.39 -14.55 5.01
CA VAL A 599 -11.24 -15.74 5.23
C VAL A 599 -11.41 -16.03 6.72
N PHE A 600 -10.35 -15.89 7.52
CA PHE A 600 -10.39 -16.11 8.97
C PHE A 600 -11.13 -14.99 9.72
N GLN A 601 -10.97 -13.74 9.30
CA GLN A 601 -11.67 -12.59 9.86
C GLN A 601 -13.18 -12.69 9.61
N ALA A 602 -13.62 -13.12 8.42
CA ALA A 602 -15.01 -13.44 8.12
C ALA A 602 -15.53 -14.65 8.93
N MET A 603 -14.71 -15.70 9.06
CA MET A 603 -15.05 -16.88 9.86
C MET A 603 -15.34 -16.50 11.32
N VAL A 604 -14.44 -15.78 11.97
CA VAL A 604 -14.58 -15.44 13.40
C VAL A 604 -15.57 -14.29 13.62
N ARG A 605 -15.52 -13.21 12.85
CA ARG A 605 -16.39 -12.03 13.09
C ARG A 605 -17.82 -12.18 12.55
N SER A 606 -18.06 -13.04 11.57
CA SER A 606 -19.35 -13.08 10.86
C SER A 606 -20.01 -14.45 10.80
N CYS A 607 -19.24 -15.53 10.85
CA CYS A 607 -19.80 -16.89 10.77
C CYS A 607 -19.95 -17.54 12.15
N PHE A 608 -18.93 -17.42 13.01
CA PHE A 608 -18.88 -17.98 14.37
C PHE A 608 -18.34 -16.97 15.41
N PRO A 609 -19.07 -15.89 15.72
CA PRO A 609 -18.67 -14.91 16.75
C PRO A 609 -18.48 -15.53 18.13
N ASN A 610 -19.23 -16.59 18.45
CA ASN A 610 -19.13 -17.33 19.73
C ASN A 610 -17.95 -18.34 19.76
N GLY A 611 -17.10 -18.33 18.73
CA GLY A 611 -15.92 -19.18 18.58
C GLY A 611 -16.14 -20.44 17.75
N VAL A 612 -15.03 -20.93 17.19
CA VAL A 612 -14.91 -22.15 16.38
C VAL A 612 -13.67 -22.92 16.86
N CYS A 613 -13.63 -24.25 16.68
CA CYS A 613 -12.43 -25.06 16.87
C CYS A 613 -11.96 -25.73 15.57
N TRP A 614 -10.69 -26.11 15.54
CA TRP A 614 -10.09 -26.90 14.47
C TRP A 614 -8.95 -27.75 15.00
N ARG A 615 -8.47 -28.67 14.16
CA ARG A 615 -7.19 -29.34 14.39
C ARG A 615 -6.24 -29.08 13.23
N SER A 616 -4.96 -29.08 13.54
CA SER A 616 -3.86 -29.04 12.57
C SER A 616 -2.84 -30.12 12.95
N ARG A 617 -2.07 -30.64 11.99
CA ARG A 617 -0.98 -31.57 12.32
C ARG A 617 0.08 -30.82 13.13
N THR A 618 0.71 -31.45 14.11
CA THR A 618 1.71 -30.79 14.97
C THR A 618 2.90 -30.24 14.16
N ASP A 619 3.26 -30.89 13.05
CA ASP A 619 4.34 -30.52 12.12
C ASP A 619 3.95 -29.47 11.05
N ASN A 620 2.70 -29.02 10.99
CA ASN A 620 2.24 -28.07 9.98
C ASN A 620 2.90 -26.68 10.14
N PRO A 621 3.63 -26.14 9.14
CA PRO A 621 4.27 -24.83 9.24
C PRO A 621 3.28 -23.67 9.47
N VAL A 622 1.99 -23.83 9.14
CA VAL A 622 0.93 -22.84 9.40
C VAL A 622 0.61 -22.71 10.90
N ASN A 623 1.02 -23.66 11.75
CA ASN A 623 0.73 -23.62 13.18
C ASN A 623 1.17 -22.32 13.87
N LYS A 624 2.26 -21.69 13.44
CA LYS A 624 2.70 -20.38 13.97
C LYS A 624 1.61 -19.30 13.78
N TRP A 625 1.04 -19.23 12.59
CA TRP A 625 -0.06 -18.31 12.24
C TRP A 625 -1.35 -18.64 13.01
N TYR A 626 -1.61 -19.92 13.33
CA TYR A 626 -2.70 -20.33 14.23
C TYR A 626 -2.46 -19.96 15.70
N PHE A 627 -1.26 -20.19 16.26
CA PHE A 627 -0.91 -19.82 17.65
C PHE A 627 -1.02 -18.31 17.92
N GLU A 628 -0.83 -17.47 16.89
CA GLU A 628 -1.04 -16.02 16.94
C GLU A 628 -2.52 -15.61 17.00
N ARG A 629 -3.45 -16.44 16.49
CA ARG A 629 -4.86 -16.09 16.23
C ARG A 629 -5.87 -16.84 17.09
N ALA A 630 -5.51 -18.00 17.61
CA ALA A 630 -6.32 -18.77 18.54
C ALA A 630 -6.38 -18.09 19.93
N ALA A 631 -7.50 -18.28 20.63
CA ALA A 631 -7.61 -17.99 22.06
C ALA A 631 -6.79 -19.01 22.88
N GLY A 632 -6.75 -20.28 22.43
CA GLY A 632 -5.88 -21.31 22.98
C GLY A 632 -5.64 -22.49 22.04
N SER A 633 -4.76 -23.39 22.47
CA SER A 633 -4.31 -24.55 21.71
C SER A 633 -3.95 -25.71 22.62
N TRP A 634 -4.17 -26.94 22.18
CA TRP A 634 -3.91 -28.17 22.94
C TRP A 634 -3.35 -29.27 22.03
N GLN A 635 -2.24 -29.91 22.41
CA GLN A 635 -1.78 -31.10 21.71
C GLN A 635 -2.55 -32.31 22.23
N ILE A 636 -3.29 -32.98 21.35
CA ILE A 636 -4.10 -34.15 21.72
C ILE A 636 -3.14 -35.32 22.01
N PRO A 637 -3.19 -35.93 23.22
CA PRO A 637 -2.33 -37.06 23.59
C PRO A 637 -2.37 -38.21 22.58
N ASP A 638 -1.24 -38.94 22.49
CA ASP A 638 -1.07 -40.13 21.64
C ASP A 638 -1.41 -39.91 20.15
N SER A 639 -1.35 -38.66 19.68
CA SER A 639 -1.69 -38.27 18.31
C SER A 639 -0.73 -37.22 17.72
N ASN A 640 -0.76 -37.07 16.39
CA ASN A 640 -0.06 -35.99 15.67
C ASN A 640 -0.97 -34.76 15.43
N TRP A 641 -1.95 -34.50 16.31
CA TRP A 641 -2.92 -33.42 16.16
C TRP A 641 -2.82 -32.38 17.28
N THR A 642 -2.73 -31.11 16.88
CA THR A 642 -2.91 -29.94 17.76
C THR A 642 -4.30 -29.34 17.49
N MET A 643 -5.14 -29.33 18.52
CA MET A 643 -6.41 -28.61 18.56
C MET A 643 -6.16 -27.11 18.79
N PHE A 644 -6.98 -26.27 18.19
CA PHE A 644 -7.01 -24.82 18.36
C PHE A 644 -8.46 -24.33 18.45
N TRP A 645 -8.70 -23.20 19.11
CA TRP A 645 -10.02 -22.57 19.19
C TRP A 645 -9.95 -21.04 19.33
N THR A 646 -11.03 -20.34 18.99
CA THR A 646 -11.17 -18.87 19.16
C THR A 646 -12.15 -18.44 20.24
N GLY A 647 -13.04 -19.33 20.71
CA GLY A 647 -14.08 -18.96 21.69
C GLY A 647 -13.56 -18.88 23.12
N GLU A 648 -14.15 -17.99 23.89
CA GLU A 648 -13.96 -17.89 25.36
C GLU A 648 -14.76 -18.98 26.09
N GLY A 649 -14.48 -19.18 27.39
CA GLY A 649 -15.20 -20.14 28.23
C GLY A 649 -15.05 -21.60 27.75
N VAL A 650 -13.90 -21.96 27.16
CA VAL A 650 -13.63 -23.28 26.57
C VAL A 650 -12.88 -24.21 27.54
N ILE A 651 -12.03 -23.67 28.42
CA ILE A 651 -11.30 -24.46 29.43
C ILE A 651 -12.16 -24.57 30.71
N GLU A 652 -12.89 -23.50 30.99
CA GLU A 652 -13.74 -23.27 32.17
C GLU A 652 -15.03 -24.13 32.13
N ASN A 653 -15.42 -24.60 30.95
CA ASN A 653 -16.57 -25.47 30.74
C ASN A 653 -16.10 -26.86 30.32
N GLU A 654 -15.98 -27.76 31.29
CA GLU A 654 -15.51 -29.14 31.10
C GLU A 654 -16.29 -29.90 30.00
N GLN A 655 -17.60 -29.69 29.89
CA GLN A 655 -18.39 -30.33 28.84
C GLN A 655 -18.00 -29.82 27.45
N LYS A 656 -17.86 -28.49 27.28
CA LYS A 656 -17.43 -27.85 26.01
C LYS A 656 -16.00 -28.27 25.65
N TRP A 657 -15.10 -28.36 26.63
CA TRP A 657 -13.74 -28.88 26.48
C TRP A 657 -13.75 -30.32 25.95
N ASN A 658 -14.44 -31.22 26.65
CA ASN A 658 -14.50 -32.64 26.29
C ASN A 658 -15.16 -32.84 24.91
N ASP A 659 -16.22 -32.08 24.59
CA ASP A 659 -16.86 -32.12 23.27
C ASP A 659 -15.90 -31.66 22.15
N TYR A 660 -15.11 -30.61 22.38
CA TYR A 660 -14.11 -30.11 21.42
C TYR A 660 -12.97 -31.13 21.21
N VAL A 661 -12.44 -31.72 22.28
CA VAL A 661 -11.37 -32.73 22.22
C VAL A 661 -11.87 -34.01 21.53
N ALA A 662 -13.08 -34.47 21.85
CA ALA A 662 -13.66 -35.69 21.28
C ALA A 662 -13.94 -35.55 19.79
N VAL A 663 -14.44 -34.39 19.33
CA VAL A 663 -14.56 -34.07 17.89
C VAL A 663 -13.18 -34.03 17.24
N CYS A 664 -12.24 -33.24 17.76
CA CYS A 664 -10.92 -33.10 17.13
C CYS A 664 -10.12 -34.42 17.06
N SER A 665 -10.34 -35.34 18.00
CA SER A 665 -9.74 -36.69 17.98
C SER A 665 -10.40 -37.63 16.96
N SER A 666 -11.70 -37.49 16.66
CA SER A 666 -12.48 -38.50 15.93
C SER A 666 -12.69 -38.23 14.43
N ILE A 667 -12.48 -37.01 13.95
CA ILE A 667 -12.58 -36.70 12.51
C ILE A 667 -11.62 -37.57 11.70
N GLN A 668 -12.13 -38.25 10.67
CA GLN A 668 -11.35 -39.13 9.80
C GLN A 668 -10.64 -38.36 8.68
N ALA A 669 -9.50 -38.88 8.20
CA ALA A 669 -8.86 -38.39 7.00
C ALA A 669 -9.78 -38.53 5.77
N SER A 670 -9.55 -37.73 4.72
CA SER A 670 -10.34 -37.78 3.47
C SER A 670 -9.49 -37.60 2.22
N TRP A 671 -8.19 -37.89 2.33
CA TRP A 671 -7.26 -37.88 1.21
C TRP A 671 -7.42 -39.16 0.37
N ALA A 672 -7.06 -39.09 -0.90
CA ALA A 672 -6.83 -40.29 -1.69
C ALA A 672 -5.51 -40.97 -1.25
N PRO A 673 -5.39 -42.30 -1.32
CA PRO A 673 -4.18 -43.00 -0.93
C PRO A 673 -3.01 -42.57 -1.83
N ASP A 674 -2.05 -41.84 -1.26
CA ASP A 674 -0.94 -41.20 -1.99
C ASP A 674 0.45 -41.68 -1.52
N GLY A 675 0.51 -42.88 -0.91
CA GLY A 675 1.75 -43.57 -0.51
C GLY A 675 2.49 -42.94 0.68
N LYS A 676 2.02 -41.79 1.17
CA LYS A 676 2.38 -41.24 2.49
C LYS A 676 1.69 -42.07 3.57
N LYS A 677 2.07 -41.90 4.83
CA LYS A 677 1.29 -42.49 5.94
C LYS A 677 -0.15 -41.96 5.87
N ASP A 678 -1.09 -42.88 5.81
CA ASP A 678 -2.46 -42.62 6.26
C ASP A 678 -2.45 -42.46 7.80
N ASP A 679 -3.46 -41.75 8.31
CA ASP A 679 -3.44 -41.10 9.63
C ASP A 679 -3.82 -42.02 10.81
#